data_AF-A0A1A6A6M5-F1
#
_entry.id   AF-A0A1A6A6M5-F1
#
_cell.length_a   1.000
_cell.length_b   1.000
_cell.length_c   1.000
_cell.angle_alpha   90.00
_cell.angle_beta   90.00
_cell.angle_gamma   90.00
#
_symmetry.space_group_name_H-M   'P 1'
#
loop_
_entity.id
_entity.type
_entity.pdbx_description
1 polymer ?
#
loop_
_entity_poly.entity_id
_entity_poly.type
_entity_poly.pdbx_seq_one_letter_code
_entity_poly.pdbx_strand_id
1 'polypeptide(L)'
;MPGPTESASESGSIIRLPTPTSFPFPYPKPYDIQLELMQTVFRAIEDGKIAIVESPTGTGKSLSLLTSTLTWLDQHQKRLSEVYTQEMREKLRDDDPTEPGWVIEHSIKMKLDNMRAEEEVRLERLTKAREREKKIRRNMGLSGNRGLVNKKSKSTSSQVESNTKTQRKDKATTVDEDEFLPDDSQVRGEDDQGPYLSKEVRDLMEKYEASRPKAKQEETEEEDLPKIYYTSRTHTQLRQLTSELLKTSFPLRDGLDGDDDATPDQSSGASPGLSSSSSKGRGVSLVPLGSRKQLCINDKVRAMAKNGGDERLNEACLDMQKSGKARCEFLPSKAEEGIMLDARDAVLASASVKDIEDIVAIGRKSCVCPYYATRRAVKQSQIVTLPYNLLLQKNAREALDINLKDQVIVIDEAHNLIDTLLSIYSTSLTSTTISSAIAQLQQYLARFKNRLKSVHALKIRQVLSLLNGLLEVCRTFIIQNQNGQAKGEGGARLKSEVMNANHLMEKIGKGTDQLNPLELVDYLKESKLARKISGFSEFLAEQNSSKEEKVSRTSSQRHASIASFHIVESFLLSLVDARDDGRVILSPLGTGTEKGSTSTSTSTVEIKYVLLNPAERFKEVVEEARSVILAGGTMEPISDFLQQLFPSLPRSQFSTLSCSHVIPKENLLTQVVCVGPRKTEFDFRFSNRENDMLLTELGSVIQSVIGLVPDGVVVFLPSYAFLDKVKSTWTSSGLMAKLAEKKSLFFEPQTSGDVESTLRDYALAISSGNAIGEKSKKTGALMFAVVGGKLSEGINFSDTLGRCVVMVGLPFANVGSVELQERMRYVETLPGNGKDASREMYENLCMRAVNQSIGRAIRHANDYATILLVDKRYGTPRIKNKLPKWIGEDVKIQNDFGSVARNVALFFREKREKEKRLF
;
A
#
# COMPACT_ATOMS: atom_id res chain seq x y z
N MET A 1 -15.25 9.79 -50.59
CA MET A 1 -14.32 10.87 -50.97
C MET A 1 -13.76 11.46 -49.68
N PRO A 2 -12.43 11.48 -49.50
CA PRO A 2 -11.56 10.36 -49.14
C PRO A 2 -11.52 10.10 -47.60
N GLY A 3 -11.18 8.86 -47.22
CA GLY A 3 -11.06 8.42 -45.83
C GLY A 3 -9.73 8.82 -45.17
N PRO A 4 -9.59 8.65 -43.84
CA PRO A 4 -8.34 8.89 -43.17
C PRO A 4 -7.37 7.74 -43.49
N THR A 5 -6.25 8.11 -44.06
CA THR A 5 -5.10 7.26 -44.36
C THR A 5 -4.47 6.75 -43.07
N GLU A 6 -4.73 5.48 -42.74
CA GLU A 6 -3.86 4.70 -41.86
C GLU A 6 -2.52 4.48 -42.58
N SER A 7 -1.49 5.21 -42.15
CA SER A 7 -0.09 4.84 -42.41
C SER A 7 0.51 4.36 -41.09
N ALA A 8 0.02 3.21 -40.63
CA ALA A 8 0.74 2.41 -39.66
C ALA A 8 1.78 1.61 -40.44
N SER A 9 3.04 1.98 -40.29
CA SER A 9 4.18 1.15 -40.68
C SER A 9 4.04 -0.23 -40.03
N GLU A 10 3.86 -1.27 -40.83
CA GLU A 10 3.98 -2.66 -40.41
C GLU A 10 5.43 -2.91 -39.97
N SER A 11 5.70 -2.74 -38.67
CA SER A 11 6.90 -3.24 -38.01
C SER A 11 6.75 -4.74 -37.77
N GLY A 12 7.85 -5.49 -37.94
CA GLY A 12 7.89 -6.95 -37.93
C GLY A 12 7.14 -7.60 -36.76
N SER A 13 6.35 -8.63 -37.08
CA SER A 13 5.57 -9.39 -36.10
C SER A 13 6.50 -10.07 -35.08
N ILE A 14 6.51 -9.57 -33.85
CA ILE A 14 7.20 -10.18 -32.71
C ILE A 14 6.65 -11.60 -32.50
N ILE A 15 7.51 -12.62 -32.51
CA ILE A 15 7.13 -14.02 -32.28
C ILE A 15 6.52 -14.15 -30.87
N ARG A 16 5.30 -14.68 -30.80
CA ARG A 16 4.56 -14.90 -29.55
C ARG A 16 5.21 -16.01 -28.73
N LEU A 17 5.41 -15.78 -27.43
CA LEU A 17 5.97 -16.79 -26.54
C LEU A 17 4.95 -17.92 -26.29
N PRO A 18 5.31 -19.20 -26.47
CA PRO A 18 4.43 -20.31 -26.13
C PRO A 18 4.21 -20.37 -24.63
N THR A 19 3.00 -20.71 -24.18
CA THR A 19 2.74 -20.86 -22.74
C THR A 19 3.53 -22.05 -22.19
N PRO A 20 4.36 -21.85 -21.15
CA PRO A 20 5.11 -22.94 -20.54
C PRO A 20 4.18 -24.00 -19.92
N THR A 21 4.52 -25.27 -20.11
CA THR A 21 3.86 -26.41 -19.44
C THR A 21 4.43 -26.65 -18.05
N SER A 22 5.69 -26.25 -17.81
CA SER A 22 6.39 -26.34 -16.52
C SER A 22 6.97 -24.99 -16.12
N PHE A 23 6.95 -24.70 -14.82
CA PHE A 23 7.50 -23.50 -14.22
C PHE A 23 8.58 -23.86 -13.18
N PRO A 24 9.61 -23.02 -12.99
CA PRO A 24 10.65 -23.22 -11.97
C PRO A 24 10.09 -22.93 -10.56
N PHE A 25 9.28 -23.86 -10.07
CA PHE A 25 8.60 -23.78 -8.79
C PHE A 25 9.50 -24.36 -7.67
N PRO A 26 9.57 -23.74 -6.48
CA PRO A 26 10.52 -24.16 -5.44
C PRO A 26 10.16 -25.45 -4.71
N TYR A 27 8.97 -26.00 -4.99
CA TYR A 27 8.51 -27.26 -4.43
C TYR A 27 8.49 -28.34 -5.51
N PRO A 28 8.70 -29.64 -5.16
CA PRO A 28 8.84 -30.71 -6.14
C PRO A 28 7.68 -30.83 -7.13
N LYS A 29 6.46 -30.53 -6.68
CA LYS A 29 5.27 -30.51 -7.53
C LYS A 29 4.34 -29.36 -7.13
N PRO A 30 4.03 -28.42 -8.04
CA PRO A 30 2.97 -27.44 -7.81
C PRO A 30 1.60 -28.13 -7.81
N TYR A 31 0.63 -27.59 -7.07
CA TYR A 31 -0.76 -28.01 -7.20
C TYR A 31 -1.30 -27.67 -8.59
N ASP A 32 -2.27 -28.43 -9.08
CA ASP A 32 -2.87 -28.18 -10.41
C ASP A 32 -3.45 -26.76 -10.51
N ILE A 33 -4.07 -26.28 -9.41
CA ILE A 33 -4.58 -24.90 -9.32
C ILE A 33 -3.47 -23.83 -9.38
N GLN A 34 -2.25 -24.14 -8.92
CA GLN A 34 -1.11 -23.22 -8.99
C GLN A 34 -0.56 -23.19 -10.42
N LEU A 35 -0.55 -24.35 -11.10
CA LEU A 35 -0.17 -24.44 -12.51
C LEU A 35 -1.13 -23.64 -13.40
N GLU A 36 -2.44 -23.81 -13.21
CA GLU A 36 -3.48 -23.06 -13.92
C GLU A 36 -3.35 -21.55 -13.71
N LEU A 37 -3.11 -21.14 -12.45
CA LEU A 37 -2.80 -19.76 -12.09
C LEU A 37 -1.58 -19.23 -12.86
N MET A 38 -0.46 -19.96 -12.82
CA MET A 38 0.77 -19.54 -13.48
C MET A 38 0.62 -19.42 -15.00
N GLN A 39 -0.07 -20.37 -15.64
CA GLN A 39 -0.34 -20.35 -17.07
C GLN A 39 -1.26 -19.18 -17.47
N THR A 40 -2.30 -18.93 -16.67
CA THR A 40 -3.25 -17.84 -16.94
C THR A 40 -2.58 -16.48 -16.85
N VAL A 41 -1.77 -16.26 -15.81
CA VAL A 41 -1.01 -15.02 -15.63
C VAL A 41 0.00 -14.84 -16.76
N PHE A 42 0.77 -15.89 -17.11
CA PHE A 42 1.73 -15.83 -18.21
C PHE A 42 1.06 -15.44 -19.53
N ARG A 43 -0.07 -16.09 -19.89
CA ARG A 43 -0.81 -15.77 -21.12
C ARG A 43 -1.36 -14.36 -21.12
N ALA A 44 -1.88 -13.89 -19.98
CA ALA A 44 -2.42 -12.54 -19.89
C ALA A 44 -1.34 -11.47 -20.10
N ILE A 45 -0.13 -11.68 -19.57
CA ILE A 45 1.00 -10.78 -19.78
C ILE A 45 1.42 -10.77 -21.26
N GLU A 46 1.52 -11.95 -21.87
CA GLU A 46 1.93 -12.07 -23.26
C GLU A 46 0.91 -11.45 -24.23
N ASP A 47 -0.38 -11.61 -23.94
CA ASP A 47 -1.48 -11.03 -24.73
C ASP A 47 -1.75 -9.54 -24.45
N GLY A 48 -1.02 -8.92 -23.50
CA GLY A 48 -1.27 -7.53 -23.09
C GLY A 48 -2.66 -7.33 -22.46
N LYS A 49 -3.17 -8.35 -21.76
CA LYS A 49 -4.51 -8.37 -21.15
C LYS A 49 -4.48 -8.03 -19.67
N ILE A 50 -5.64 -7.67 -19.15
CA ILE A 50 -5.86 -7.50 -17.70
C ILE A 50 -6.23 -8.85 -17.11
N ALA A 51 -5.44 -9.34 -16.16
CA ALA A 51 -5.76 -10.57 -15.44
C ALA A 51 -6.48 -10.23 -14.14
N ILE A 52 -7.64 -10.83 -13.88
CA ILE A 52 -8.31 -10.78 -12.57
C ILE A 52 -8.33 -12.18 -12.00
N VAL A 53 -7.56 -12.38 -10.94
CA VAL A 53 -7.30 -13.70 -10.38
C VAL A 53 -7.74 -13.76 -8.91
N GLU A 54 -8.66 -14.66 -8.63
CA GLU A 54 -9.00 -15.10 -7.30
C GLU A 54 -8.22 -16.37 -6.96
N SER A 55 -7.33 -16.28 -5.96
CA SER A 55 -6.56 -17.42 -5.45
C SER A 55 -6.69 -17.45 -3.94
N PRO A 56 -7.46 -18.40 -3.36
CA PRO A 56 -7.72 -18.45 -1.93
C PRO A 56 -6.47 -18.41 -1.06
N THR A 57 -6.61 -17.98 0.19
CA THR A 57 -5.52 -18.00 1.17
C THR A 57 -4.92 -19.41 1.30
N GLY A 58 -3.60 -19.50 1.44
CA GLY A 58 -2.92 -20.79 1.61
C GLY A 58 -2.58 -21.57 0.34
N THR A 59 -3.06 -21.12 -0.82
CA THR A 59 -2.80 -21.75 -2.14
C THR A 59 -1.41 -21.44 -2.72
N GLY A 60 -0.58 -20.64 -2.04
CA GLY A 60 0.71 -20.19 -2.60
C GLY A 60 0.59 -19.11 -3.68
N LYS A 61 -0.41 -18.22 -3.56
CA LYS A 61 -0.69 -17.12 -4.49
C LYS A 61 0.54 -16.29 -4.85
N SER A 62 1.19 -15.65 -3.86
CA SER A 62 2.33 -14.75 -4.12
C SER A 62 3.49 -15.49 -4.78
N LEU A 63 3.73 -16.75 -4.42
CA LEU A 63 4.75 -17.58 -5.05
C LEU A 63 4.41 -17.90 -6.51
N SER A 64 3.16 -18.27 -6.80
CA SER A 64 2.69 -18.54 -8.16
C SER A 64 2.73 -17.29 -9.05
N LEU A 65 2.38 -16.12 -8.50
CA LEU A 65 2.49 -14.83 -9.19
C LEU A 65 3.94 -14.48 -9.50
N LEU A 66 4.86 -14.63 -8.54
CA LEU A 66 6.29 -14.40 -8.76
C LEU A 66 6.85 -15.36 -9.80
N THR A 67 6.57 -16.66 -9.70
CA THR A 67 7.12 -17.65 -10.63
C THR A 67 6.63 -17.42 -12.05
N SER A 68 5.34 -17.13 -12.25
CA SER A 68 4.79 -16.88 -13.60
C SER A 68 5.32 -15.58 -14.22
N THR A 69 5.33 -14.48 -13.46
CA THR A 69 5.81 -13.17 -13.94
C THR A 69 7.32 -13.20 -14.22
N LEU A 70 8.13 -13.83 -13.37
CA LEU A 70 9.58 -13.94 -13.59
C LEU A 70 9.96 -14.88 -14.72
N THR A 71 9.19 -15.95 -14.91
CA THR A 71 9.37 -16.83 -16.08
C THR A 71 9.10 -16.06 -17.37
N TRP A 72 8.03 -15.26 -17.41
CA TRP A 72 7.76 -14.38 -18.54
C TRP A 72 8.87 -13.35 -18.74
N LEU A 73 9.36 -12.72 -17.66
CA LEU A 73 10.43 -11.72 -17.77
C LEU A 73 11.74 -12.31 -18.31
N ASP A 74 12.16 -13.49 -17.84
CA ASP A 74 13.37 -14.17 -18.35
C ASP A 74 13.25 -14.51 -19.84
N GLN A 75 12.09 -15.03 -20.26
CA GLN A 75 11.83 -15.35 -21.66
C GLN A 75 11.70 -14.09 -22.53
N HIS A 76 11.08 -13.04 -22.00
CA HIS A 76 10.91 -11.78 -22.71
C HIS A 76 12.24 -11.05 -22.89
N GLN A 77 13.13 -11.07 -21.90
CA GLN A 77 14.47 -10.49 -22.01
C GLN A 77 15.30 -11.22 -23.08
N LYS A 78 15.22 -12.55 -23.15
CA LYS A 78 15.83 -13.33 -24.24
C LYS A 78 15.25 -12.94 -25.61
N ARG A 79 13.93 -12.86 -25.72
CA ARG A 79 13.26 -12.40 -26.95
C ARG A 79 13.72 -11.01 -27.39
N LEU A 80 13.80 -10.04 -26.47
CA LEU A 80 14.24 -8.68 -26.81
C LEU A 80 15.68 -8.67 -27.31
N SER A 81 16.56 -9.49 -26.74
CA SER A 81 17.95 -9.60 -27.23
C SER A 81 18.02 -10.20 -28.64
N GLU A 82 17.15 -11.16 -28.96
CA GLU A 82 17.04 -11.76 -30.30
C GLU A 82 16.48 -10.76 -31.32
N VAL A 83 15.38 -10.07 -30.97
CA VAL A 83 14.75 -9.02 -31.81
C VAL A 83 15.73 -7.88 -32.08
N TYR A 84 16.44 -7.39 -31.05
CA TYR A 84 17.46 -6.35 -31.21
C TYR A 84 18.56 -6.78 -32.19
N THR A 85 19.00 -8.03 -32.10
CA THR A 85 20.00 -8.61 -33.01
C THR A 85 19.47 -8.66 -34.45
N GLN A 86 18.19 -9.00 -34.62
CA GLN A 86 17.54 -9.06 -35.92
C GLN A 86 17.30 -7.66 -36.52
N GLU A 87 16.82 -6.69 -35.76
CA GLU A 87 16.67 -5.30 -36.21
C GLU A 87 18.00 -4.67 -36.60
N MET A 88 19.06 -4.94 -35.83
CA MET A 88 20.42 -4.51 -36.20
C MET A 88 20.86 -5.14 -37.52
N ARG A 89 20.53 -6.42 -37.74
CA ARG A 89 20.82 -7.11 -39.01
C ARG A 89 20.08 -6.48 -40.18
N GLU A 90 18.81 -6.12 -40.00
CA GLU A 90 18.00 -5.47 -41.02
C GLU A 90 18.51 -4.05 -41.32
N LYS A 91 18.81 -3.24 -40.29
CA LYS A 91 19.38 -1.89 -40.47
C LYS A 91 20.72 -1.91 -41.22
N LEU A 92 21.64 -2.79 -40.83
CA LEU A 92 22.94 -2.92 -41.50
C LEU A 92 22.79 -3.42 -42.95
N ARG A 93 21.77 -4.23 -43.24
CA ARG A 93 21.46 -4.69 -44.59
C ARG A 93 20.81 -3.62 -45.46
N ASP A 94 20.01 -2.74 -44.87
CA ASP A 94 19.38 -1.60 -45.56
C ASP A 94 20.40 -0.47 -45.83
N ASP A 95 21.34 -0.25 -44.92
CA ASP A 95 22.40 0.76 -45.07
C ASP A 95 23.37 0.43 -46.22
N ASP A 96 23.71 -0.86 -46.42
CA ASP A 96 24.57 -1.31 -47.54
C ASP A 96 24.14 -2.68 -48.13
N PRO A 97 23.28 -2.69 -49.18
CA PRO A 97 22.73 -3.92 -49.78
C PRO A 97 23.76 -4.83 -50.46
N THR A 98 24.95 -4.32 -50.75
CA THR A 98 26.04 -5.05 -51.42
C THR A 98 27.02 -5.71 -50.45
N GLU A 99 26.90 -5.46 -49.15
CA GLU A 99 27.77 -6.09 -48.16
C GLU A 99 27.52 -7.61 -48.06
N PRO A 100 28.58 -8.43 -48.11
CA PRO A 100 28.45 -9.87 -47.89
C PRO A 100 27.90 -10.18 -46.49
N GLY A 101 26.96 -11.13 -46.39
CA GLY A 101 26.29 -11.45 -45.12
C GLY A 101 27.22 -11.79 -43.94
N TRP A 102 28.43 -12.31 -44.20
CA TRP A 102 29.42 -12.59 -43.15
C TRP A 102 30.04 -11.32 -42.54
N VAL A 103 30.08 -10.20 -43.27
CA VAL A 103 30.55 -8.89 -42.79
C VAL A 103 29.52 -8.29 -41.85
N ILE A 104 28.25 -8.33 -42.24
CA ILE A 104 27.12 -7.91 -41.39
C ILE A 104 27.09 -8.76 -40.10
N GLU A 105 27.24 -10.08 -40.23
CA GLU A 105 27.32 -11.00 -39.09
C GLU A 105 28.50 -10.67 -38.15
N HIS A 106 29.67 -10.33 -38.71
CA HIS A 106 30.85 -9.93 -37.95
C HIS A 106 30.67 -8.58 -37.24
N SER A 107 30.04 -7.60 -37.90
CA SER A 107 29.73 -6.28 -37.32
C SER A 107 28.73 -6.39 -36.16
N ILE A 108 27.69 -7.20 -36.32
CA ILE A 108 26.73 -7.52 -35.24
C ILE A 108 27.45 -8.23 -34.10
N LYS A 109 28.31 -9.22 -34.41
CA LYS A 109 29.08 -9.97 -33.43
C LYS A 109 30.02 -9.05 -32.63
N MET A 110 30.74 -8.14 -33.30
CA MET A 110 31.59 -7.14 -32.65
C MET A 110 30.81 -6.21 -31.72
N LYS A 111 29.62 -5.76 -32.14
CA LYS A 111 28.74 -4.92 -31.29
C LYS A 111 28.19 -5.69 -30.09
N LEU A 112 27.74 -6.93 -30.29
CA LEU A 112 27.31 -7.83 -29.21
C LEU A 112 28.45 -8.20 -28.28
N ASP A 113 29.68 -8.35 -28.79
CA ASP A 113 30.88 -8.59 -27.99
C ASP A 113 31.25 -7.34 -27.17
N ASN A 114 31.13 -6.13 -27.74
CA ASN A 114 31.31 -4.87 -27.00
C ASN A 114 30.26 -4.68 -25.90
N MET A 115 28.97 -4.90 -26.21
CA MET A 115 27.90 -4.87 -25.21
C MET A 115 28.12 -5.93 -24.12
N ARG A 116 28.55 -7.14 -24.51
CA ARG A 116 28.91 -8.19 -23.56
C ARG A 116 30.13 -7.83 -22.73
N ALA A 117 31.11 -7.13 -23.28
CA ALA A 117 32.28 -6.65 -22.54
C ALA A 117 31.90 -5.56 -21.53
N GLU A 118 31.03 -4.62 -21.90
CA GLU A 118 30.46 -3.62 -20.99
C GLU A 118 29.64 -4.29 -19.87
N GLU A 119 28.82 -5.28 -20.24
CA GLU A 119 28.06 -6.11 -19.32
C GLU A 119 28.98 -6.93 -18.40
N GLU A 120 30.10 -7.45 -18.91
CA GLU A 120 31.09 -8.21 -18.16
C GLU A 120 31.84 -7.31 -17.18
N VAL A 121 32.25 -6.12 -17.59
CA VAL A 121 32.82 -5.09 -16.69
C VAL A 121 31.81 -4.72 -15.60
N ARG A 122 30.53 -4.55 -15.96
CA ARG A 122 29.45 -4.30 -15.01
C ARG A 122 29.27 -5.47 -14.04
N LEU A 123 29.24 -6.70 -14.54
CA LEU A 123 29.16 -7.90 -13.72
C LEU A 123 30.38 -8.06 -12.82
N GLU A 124 31.58 -7.70 -13.29
CA GLU A 124 32.81 -7.72 -12.51
C GLU A 124 32.80 -6.67 -11.38
N ARG A 125 32.24 -5.48 -11.63
CA ARG A 125 31.98 -4.49 -10.57
C ARG A 125 30.99 -5.02 -9.55
N LEU A 126 29.91 -5.65 -10.00
CA LEU A 126 28.92 -6.28 -9.13
C LEU A 126 29.53 -7.45 -8.34
N THR A 127 30.36 -8.31 -8.93
CA THR A 127 31.02 -9.43 -8.23
C THR A 127 32.04 -8.93 -7.22
N LYS A 128 32.84 -7.91 -7.54
CA LYS A 128 33.73 -7.24 -6.58
C LYS A 128 32.94 -6.65 -5.40
N ALA A 129 31.77 -6.05 -5.66
CA ALA A 129 30.87 -5.60 -4.60
C ALA A 129 30.35 -6.77 -3.74
N ARG A 130 29.96 -7.90 -4.36
CA ARG A 130 29.54 -9.13 -3.66
C ARG A 130 30.65 -9.72 -2.80
N GLU A 131 31.89 -9.75 -3.28
CA GLU A 131 33.03 -10.28 -2.52
C GLU A 131 33.36 -9.41 -1.31
N ARG A 132 33.32 -8.08 -1.48
CA ARG A 132 33.42 -7.13 -0.35
C ARG A 132 32.32 -7.40 0.67
N GLU A 133 31.07 -7.59 0.22
CA GLU A 133 29.94 -7.91 1.09
C GLU A 133 30.09 -9.25 1.81
N LYS A 134 30.47 -10.33 1.11
CA LYS A 134 30.71 -11.66 1.70
C LYS A 134 31.86 -11.64 2.72
N LYS A 135 32.94 -10.90 2.45
CA LYS A 135 34.05 -10.69 3.40
C LYS A 135 33.58 -9.94 4.65
N ILE A 136 32.77 -8.90 4.47
CA ILE A 136 32.16 -8.17 5.60
C ILE A 136 31.22 -9.08 6.40
N ARG A 137 30.40 -9.92 5.74
CA ARG A 137 29.48 -10.86 6.40
C ARG A 137 30.21 -11.96 7.18
N ARG A 138 31.31 -12.50 6.63
CA ARG A 138 32.20 -13.44 7.35
C ARG A 138 32.87 -12.79 8.55
N ASN A 139 33.38 -11.57 8.41
CA ASN A 139 34.03 -10.85 9.50
C ASN A 139 33.05 -10.48 10.64
N MET A 140 31.73 -10.47 10.38
CA MET A 140 30.69 -10.18 11.38
C MET A 140 30.05 -11.40 12.05
N GLY A 141 30.54 -12.63 11.82
CA GLY A 141 30.14 -13.80 12.62
C GLY A 141 28.65 -14.19 12.57
N LEU A 142 27.90 -13.79 11.54
CA LEU A 142 26.51 -14.22 11.32
C LEU A 142 26.49 -15.56 10.57
N SER A 143 26.89 -16.64 11.24
CA SER A 143 26.52 -18.01 10.84
C SER A 143 25.16 -18.36 11.46
N GLY A 144 24.34 -19.10 10.73
CA GLY A 144 22.91 -19.27 10.98
C GLY A 144 22.54 -19.68 12.40
N ASN A 145 21.91 -18.76 13.13
CA ASN A 145 20.73 -19.04 13.94
C ASN A 145 20.05 -17.73 14.32
N ARG A 146 18.73 -17.64 14.10
CA ARG A 146 17.88 -16.54 14.56
C ARG A 146 17.81 -16.56 16.08
N GLY A 147 18.23 -15.48 16.76
CA GLY A 147 17.99 -15.32 18.19
C GLY A 147 18.71 -14.12 18.81
N LEU A 148 17.93 -13.17 19.32
CA LEU A 148 18.25 -12.10 20.28
C LEU A 148 19.70 -11.56 20.33
N VAL A 149 19.89 -10.30 19.90
CA VAL A 149 21.02 -9.50 20.35
C VAL A 149 20.59 -8.60 21.52
N ASN A 150 21.00 -9.04 22.71
CA ASN A 150 20.96 -8.27 23.95
C ASN A 150 21.91 -7.07 23.87
N LYS A 151 21.40 -5.90 24.25
CA LYS A 151 22.13 -4.64 24.35
C LYS A 151 23.02 -4.67 25.60
N LYS A 152 24.33 -4.86 25.46
CA LYS A 152 25.31 -4.59 26.54
C LYS A 152 26.14 -3.36 26.19
N SER A 153 25.89 -2.29 26.95
CA SER A 153 26.72 -1.09 27.01
C SER A 153 28.09 -1.41 27.56
N LYS A 154 29.16 -0.95 26.88
CA LYS A 154 30.51 -0.92 27.45
C LYS A 154 30.96 0.53 27.53
N SER A 155 30.96 1.03 28.76
CA SER A 155 31.57 2.28 29.18
C SER A 155 33.08 2.23 28.92
N THR A 156 33.62 3.24 28.25
CA THR A 156 35.06 3.48 28.26
C THR A 156 35.29 4.95 28.57
N SER A 157 35.73 5.19 29.79
CA SER A 157 36.27 6.43 30.30
C SER A 157 37.52 6.83 29.52
N SER A 158 37.57 8.06 29.05
CA SER A 158 38.83 8.75 28.85
C SER A 158 38.65 10.20 29.31
N GLN A 159 39.31 10.48 30.43
CA GLN A 159 39.56 11.81 30.95
C GLN A 159 40.47 12.54 29.96
N VAL A 160 40.06 13.72 29.50
CA VAL A 160 41.00 14.77 29.10
C VAL A 160 40.49 16.07 29.73
N GLU A 161 41.45 16.77 30.31
CA GLU A 161 41.31 17.75 31.37
C GLU A 161 40.71 19.09 30.93
N SER A 162 40.12 19.72 31.94
CA SER A 162 39.73 21.12 32.02
C SER A 162 40.89 22.08 31.81
N ASN A 163 40.74 23.03 30.88
CA ASN A 163 40.87 24.48 31.17
C ASN A 163 40.76 25.32 29.90
N THR A 164 39.65 26.05 29.75
CA THR A 164 39.70 27.47 29.39
C THR A 164 38.34 28.11 29.66
N LYS A 165 38.31 29.01 30.64
CA LYS A 165 37.26 29.99 30.84
C LYS A 165 37.25 30.91 29.63
N THR A 166 36.20 30.89 28.81
CA THR A 166 35.90 32.01 27.92
C THR A 166 34.38 32.16 27.76
N GLN A 167 33.87 33.18 28.45
CA GLN A 167 32.64 33.94 28.24
C GLN A 167 31.56 33.30 27.35
N ARG A 168 30.47 32.88 27.99
CA ARG A 168 29.15 32.78 27.36
C ARG A 168 28.80 34.13 26.72
N LYS A 169 28.83 34.18 25.40
CA LYS A 169 28.08 35.15 24.61
C LYS A 169 26.86 34.42 24.08
N ASP A 170 25.68 34.82 24.55
CA ASP A 170 24.41 34.47 23.95
C ASP A 170 24.42 34.96 22.50
N LYS A 171 24.72 34.05 21.56
CA LYS A 171 24.43 34.26 20.14
C LYS A 171 23.06 33.66 19.90
N ALA A 172 22.04 34.52 19.92
CA ALA A 172 20.81 34.25 19.22
C ALA A 172 21.18 33.82 17.79
N THR A 173 20.88 32.57 17.45
CA THR A 173 20.91 32.09 16.08
C THR A 173 19.89 32.93 15.31
N THR A 174 20.35 33.98 14.63
CA THR A 174 19.56 34.68 13.62
C THR A 174 19.34 33.68 12.49
N VAL A 175 18.20 32.97 12.53
CA VAL A 175 17.72 32.21 11.39
C VAL A 175 17.50 33.22 10.27
N ASP A 176 18.08 32.94 9.10
CA ASP A 176 17.96 33.81 7.94
C ASP A 176 16.48 33.87 7.53
N GLU A 177 15.82 35.00 7.79
CA GLU A 177 14.39 35.13 7.54
C GLU A 177 14.05 35.03 6.03
N ASP A 178 15.05 35.08 5.14
CA ASP A 178 14.90 34.81 3.70
C ASP A 178 14.49 33.34 3.42
N GLU A 179 14.79 32.40 4.32
CA GLU A 179 14.44 30.99 4.18
C GLU A 179 12.92 30.75 4.11
N PHE A 180 12.14 31.64 4.74
CA PHE A 180 10.69 31.55 4.82
C PHE A 180 9.95 32.24 3.66
N LEU A 181 10.63 32.93 2.75
CA LEU A 181 9.98 33.54 1.58
C LEU A 181 9.53 32.46 0.57
N PRO A 182 8.42 32.64 -0.16
CA PRO A 182 7.97 31.68 -1.16
C PRO A 182 9.02 31.56 -2.28
N ASP A 183 9.20 30.36 -2.83
CA ASP A 183 10.14 30.16 -3.93
C ASP A 183 9.57 30.83 -5.21
N ASP A 184 10.40 31.56 -5.96
CA ASP A 184 10.02 32.07 -7.27
C ASP A 184 9.93 30.92 -8.28
N SER A 185 8.98 30.99 -9.23
CA SER A 185 8.88 30.04 -10.34
C SER A 185 10.26 29.90 -11.00
N GLN A 186 10.81 28.69 -11.05
CA GLN A 186 11.92 28.39 -11.95
C GLN A 186 11.41 28.60 -13.37
N VAL A 187 11.67 29.78 -13.92
CA VAL A 187 11.67 29.95 -15.37
C VAL A 187 12.67 28.92 -15.88
N ARG A 188 12.19 27.87 -16.54
CA ARG A 188 13.03 27.10 -17.47
C ARG A 188 13.39 28.06 -18.60
N GLY A 189 14.47 28.80 -18.40
CA GLY A 189 14.97 29.83 -19.29
C GLY A 189 16.19 30.51 -18.69
N GLU A 190 17.36 29.96 -19.03
CA GLU A 190 18.69 30.57 -19.19
C GLU A 190 19.31 31.55 -18.17
N ASP A 191 18.65 32.01 -17.11
CA ASP A 191 19.20 33.08 -16.24
C ASP A 191 19.46 32.70 -14.77
N ASP A 192 19.83 31.44 -14.48
CA ASP A 192 20.35 31.06 -13.15
C ASP A 192 21.90 31.19 -13.10
N GLN A 193 22.39 32.44 -13.22
CA GLN A 193 23.79 32.78 -12.95
C GLN A 193 23.88 33.78 -11.80
N GLY A 194 24.36 33.29 -10.66
CA GLY A 194 24.51 34.06 -9.43
C GLY A 194 25.36 35.34 -9.56
N PRO A 195 25.29 36.24 -8.57
CA PRO A 195 26.02 37.50 -8.59
C PRO A 195 27.51 37.28 -8.27
N TYR A 196 28.40 38.07 -8.90
CA TYR A 196 29.86 38.18 -8.70
C TYR A 196 30.83 37.52 -9.70
N LEU A 197 30.60 37.64 -11.02
CA LEU A 197 31.70 37.54 -11.99
C LEU A 197 31.55 38.63 -13.07
N SER A 198 32.63 39.39 -13.33
CA SER A 198 32.65 40.38 -14.41
C SER A 198 32.69 39.69 -15.77
N LYS A 199 32.25 40.38 -16.82
CA LYS A 199 32.15 39.85 -18.18
C LYS A 199 33.50 39.33 -18.69
N GLU A 200 34.59 39.99 -18.32
CA GLU A 200 35.94 39.58 -18.70
C GLU A 200 36.37 38.25 -18.06
N VAL A 201 35.88 37.94 -16.85
CA VAL A 201 36.19 36.68 -16.15
C VAL A 201 35.38 35.51 -16.73
N ARG A 202 34.19 35.78 -17.28
CA ARG A 202 33.37 34.78 -17.98
C ARG A 202 33.99 34.36 -19.31
N ASP A 203 34.43 35.31 -20.12
CA ASP A 203 35.10 35.03 -21.41
C ASP A 203 36.43 34.27 -21.20
N LEU A 204 37.11 34.52 -20.07
CA LEU A 204 38.34 33.82 -19.71
C LEU A 204 38.07 32.37 -19.25
N MET A 205 36.99 32.13 -18.51
CA MET A 205 36.56 30.79 -18.09
C MET A 205 36.06 29.96 -19.27
N GLU A 206 35.35 30.56 -20.22
CA GLU A 206 34.85 29.87 -21.42
C GLU A 206 36.00 29.44 -22.35
N LYS A 207 37.01 30.30 -22.52
CA LYS A 207 38.25 29.94 -23.24
C LYS A 207 39.05 28.85 -22.51
N TYR A 208 39.01 28.83 -21.18
CA TYR A 208 39.68 27.81 -20.38
C TYR A 208 38.93 26.46 -20.46
N GLU A 209 37.61 26.45 -20.42
CA GLU A 209 36.78 25.25 -20.59
C GLU A 209 36.84 24.67 -22.00
N ALA A 210 36.93 25.50 -23.04
CA ALA A 210 37.14 25.07 -24.42
C ALA A 210 38.50 24.40 -24.66
N SER A 211 39.50 24.69 -23.82
CA SER A 211 40.86 24.13 -23.93
C SER A 211 41.05 22.78 -23.22
N ARG A 212 40.04 22.31 -22.47
CA ARG A 212 40.10 21.03 -21.76
C ARG A 212 39.74 19.89 -22.71
N PRO A 213 40.54 18.81 -22.81
CA PRO A 213 40.13 17.64 -23.58
C PRO A 213 38.86 17.05 -22.94
N LYS A 214 37.72 17.15 -23.65
CA LYS A 214 36.47 16.50 -23.25
C LYS A 214 36.71 14.99 -23.23
N ALA A 215 36.89 14.43 -22.03
CA ALA A 215 36.48 13.05 -21.82
C ALA A 215 34.98 13.03 -22.07
N LYS A 216 34.54 12.49 -23.21
CA LYS A 216 33.14 12.17 -23.46
C LYS A 216 32.69 11.18 -22.37
N GLN A 217 32.17 11.69 -21.27
CA GLN A 217 31.08 11.00 -20.58
C GLN A 217 29.84 11.37 -21.38
N GLU A 218 29.57 10.60 -22.43
CA GLU A 218 28.19 10.48 -22.91
C GLU A 218 27.43 9.93 -21.71
N GLU A 219 26.64 10.76 -21.02
CA GLU A 219 25.52 10.27 -20.22
C GLU A 219 24.55 9.64 -21.23
N THR A 220 24.83 8.40 -21.64
CA THR A 220 23.82 7.54 -22.26
C THR A 220 22.68 7.47 -21.26
N GLU A 221 21.55 8.12 -21.57
CA GLU A 221 20.33 8.01 -20.78
C GLU A 221 20.03 6.52 -20.60
N GLU A 222 20.24 6.00 -19.39
CA GLU A 222 20.03 4.57 -19.10
C GLU A 222 18.54 4.25 -19.34
N GLU A 223 18.22 3.55 -20.43
CA GLU A 223 16.86 3.14 -20.77
C GLU A 223 16.29 2.18 -19.71
N ASP A 224 14.97 2.23 -19.51
CA ASP A 224 14.28 1.33 -18.58
C ASP A 224 14.33 -0.11 -19.09
N LEU A 225 14.93 -1.01 -18.29
CA LEU A 225 14.80 -2.44 -18.53
C LEU A 225 13.35 -2.88 -18.36
N PRO A 226 12.87 -3.91 -19.10
CA PRO A 226 11.62 -4.58 -18.79
C PRO A 226 11.62 -5.02 -17.31
N LYS A 227 10.59 -4.62 -16.58
CA LYS A 227 10.48 -4.77 -15.13
C LYS A 227 9.07 -5.10 -14.68
N ILE A 228 9.00 -5.70 -13.50
CA ILE A 228 7.76 -6.05 -12.82
C ILE A 228 7.58 -5.10 -11.63
N TYR A 229 6.51 -4.32 -11.65
CA TYR A 229 6.07 -3.54 -10.50
C TYR A 229 5.14 -4.41 -9.65
N TYR A 230 5.63 -4.84 -8.49
CA TYR A 230 4.84 -5.63 -7.55
C TYR A 230 4.30 -4.73 -6.43
N THR A 231 2.98 -4.72 -6.27
CA THR A 231 2.31 -3.82 -5.34
C THR A 231 1.42 -4.57 -4.36
N SER A 232 1.39 -4.09 -3.12
CA SER A 232 0.57 -4.66 -2.05
C SER A 232 0.14 -3.56 -1.09
N ARG A 233 -0.89 -3.84 -0.29
CA ARG A 233 -1.47 -2.88 0.66
C ARG A 233 -0.50 -2.45 1.77
N THR A 234 0.28 -3.40 2.32
CA THR A 234 1.14 -3.14 3.48
C THR A 234 2.60 -3.46 3.23
N HIS A 235 3.50 -2.73 3.89
CA HIS A 235 4.94 -3.00 3.85
C HIS A 235 5.28 -4.41 4.36
N THR A 236 4.53 -4.93 5.34
CA THR A 236 4.74 -6.29 5.87
C THR A 236 4.49 -7.36 4.81
N GLN A 237 3.50 -7.18 3.93
CA GLN A 237 3.25 -8.08 2.80
C GLN A 237 4.36 -8.01 1.74
N LEU A 238 4.84 -6.81 1.42
CA LEU A 238 5.98 -6.64 0.51
C LEU A 238 7.25 -7.30 1.07
N ARG A 239 7.47 -7.22 2.39
CA ARG A 239 8.56 -7.93 3.05
C ARG A 239 8.41 -9.45 2.96
N GLN A 240 7.20 -9.96 3.11
CA GLN A 240 6.93 -11.39 2.93
C GLN A 240 7.25 -11.83 1.50
N LEU A 241 6.94 -11.01 0.49
CA LEU A 241 7.30 -11.29 -0.90
C LEU A 241 8.80 -11.51 -1.09
N THR A 242 9.64 -10.67 -0.47
CA THR A 242 11.10 -10.82 -0.50
C THR A 242 11.54 -12.20 0.02
N SER A 243 10.93 -12.68 1.11
CA SER A 243 11.21 -14.03 1.62
C SER A 243 10.68 -15.15 0.74
N GLU A 244 9.57 -14.95 0.03
CA GLU A 244 9.05 -15.93 -0.92
C GLU A 244 9.94 -16.02 -2.17
N LEU A 245 10.42 -14.88 -2.67
CA LEU A 245 11.36 -14.83 -3.79
C LEU A 245 12.64 -15.61 -3.49
N LEU A 246 13.18 -15.48 -2.27
CA LEU A 246 14.36 -16.24 -1.83
C LEU A 246 14.18 -17.76 -1.83
N LYS A 247 12.95 -18.27 -1.83
CA LYS A 247 12.69 -19.71 -1.94
C LYS A 247 12.79 -20.22 -3.38
N THR A 248 12.57 -19.36 -4.37
CA THR A 248 12.60 -19.73 -5.80
C THR A 248 14.03 -19.99 -6.29
N SER A 249 14.20 -20.58 -7.47
CA SER A 249 15.52 -20.79 -8.10
C SER A 249 16.07 -19.54 -8.79
N PHE A 250 15.25 -18.50 -8.99
CA PHE A 250 15.62 -17.24 -9.63
C PHE A 250 16.75 -16.45 -8.94
N PRO A 251 16.91 -16.47 -7.60
CA PRO A 251 18.03 -15.79 -6.92
C PRO A 251 19.36 -16.54 -6.98
N LEU A 252 19.36 -17.86 -7.20
CA LEU A 252 20.52 -18.76 -7.09
C LEU A 252 20.76 -19.54 -8.40
N ARG A 253 21.03 -18.86 -9.51
CA ARG A 253 21.64 -19.56 -10.66
C ARG A 253 23.17 -19.63 -10.51
N ASP A 254 23.64 -20.25 -9.42
CA ASP A 254 25.00 -20.79 -9.34
C ASP A 254 24.93 -22.26 -9.82
N GLY A 255 25.78 -22.61 -10.79
CA GLY A 255 25.72 -23.88 -11.52
C GLY A 255 25.90 -25.13 -10.66
N LEU A 256 24.82 -25.88 -10.49
CA LEU A 256 24.83 -27.27 -10.04
C LEU A 256 23.71 -28.02 -10.80
N ASP A 257 23.96 -28.36 -12.06
CA ASP A 257 23.32 -29.54 -12.66
C ASP A 257 24.26 -30.71 -12.37
N GLY A 258 23.81 -31.60 -11.50
CA GLY A 258 24.47 -32.87 -11.20
C GLY A 258 24.07 -33.91 -12.25
N ASP A 259 25.08 -34.70 -12.63
CA ASP A 259 24.99 -35.88 -13.48
C ASP A 259 23.83 -36.80 -13.12
N ASP A 260 22.99 -37.09 -14.10
CA ASP A 260 22.24 -38.34 -14.21
C ASP A 260 22.03 -38.63 -15.71
N ASP A 261 23.04 -39.22 -16.35
CA ASP A 261 22.72 -40.27 -17.34
C ASP A 261 23.83 -41.32 -17.42
N ALA A 262 23.39 -42.57 -17.32
CA ALA A 262 24.20 -43.76 -17.32
C ALA A 262 24.25 -44.31 -18.75
N THR A 263 25.44 -44.45 -19.34
CA THR A 263 26.05 -45.72 -19.80
C THR A 263 27.25 -45.48 -20.73
N PRO A 264 28.23 -46.40 -20.74
CA PRO A 264 29.52 -46.22 -21.40
C PRO A 264 29.58 -46.92 -22.76
N ASP A 265 30.23 -46.32 -23.77
CA ASP A 265 31.09 -47.12 -24.64
C ASP A 265 32.17 -46.35 -25.41
N GLN A 266 33.17 -47.10 -25.84
CA GLN A 266 34.57 -46.75 -25.97
C GLN A 266 35.03 -46.14 -27.31
N SER A 267 36.15 -45.41 -27.22
CA SER A 267 37.26 -45.30 -28.18
C SER A 267 37.15 -44.37 -29.40
N SER A 268 37.83 -43.22 -29.34
CA SER A 268 39.13 -42.99 -30.03
C SER A 268 39.49 -41.50 -29.98
N GLY A 269 40.78 -41.22 -29.75
CA GLY A 269 41.25 -39.94 -29.21
C GLY A 269 41.42 -38.79 -30.19
N ALA A 270 41.21 -37.58 -29.68
CA ALA A 270 42.05 -36.38 -29.85
C ALA A 270 41.39 -35.19 -29.11
N SER A 271 42.13 -34.54 -28.22
CA SER A 271 41.77 -33.25 -27.58
C SER A 271 42.86 -32.21 -27.90
N PRO A 272 42.66 -30.88 -27.72
CA PRO A 272 41.45 -30.15 -27.31
C PRO A 272 41.13 -28.92 -28.19
N GLY A 273 39.86 -28.66 -28.47
CA GLY A 273 39.33 -27.38 -28.95
C GLY A 273 38.30 -26.85 -27.97
N LEU A 274 38.69 -25.94 -27.09
CA LEU A 274 37.88 -25.43 -25.99
C LEU A 274 36.97 -24.30 -26.48
N SER A 275 35.70 -24.59 -26.76
CA SER A 275 34.65 -23.57 -26.92
C SER A 275 33.34 -24.04 -26.26
N SER A 276 33.27 -23.90 -24.95
CA SER A 276 32.02 -23.98 -24.20
C SER A 276 31.89 -22.72 -23.35
N SER A 277 31.23 -21.70 -23.90
CA SER A 277 30.80 -20.51 -23.18
C SER A 277 29.76 -20.89 -22.13
N SER A 278 30.21 -21.22 -20.93
CA SER A 278 29.36 -21.44 -19.76
C SER A 278 28.74 -20.11 -19.34
N SER A 279 27.49 -19.86 -19.73
CA SER A 279 26.70 -18.71 -19.30
C SER A 279 26.44 -18.80 -17.78
N LYS A 280 27.24 -18.09 -16.98
CA LYS A 280 26.99 -17.90 -15.54
C LYS A 280 25.61 -17.26 -15.37
N GLY A 281 24.68 -17.96 -14.72
CA GLY A 281 23.31 -17.50 -14.59
C GLY A 281 23.19 -16.24 -13.71
N ARG A 282 22.43 -15.26 -14.21
CA ARG A 282 22.20 -13.98 -13.54
C ARG A 282 21.10 -14.15 -12.48
N GLY A 283 21.36 -13.76 -11.23
CA GLY A 283 20.33 -13.72 -10.19
C GLY A 283 19.44 -12.48 -10.33
N VAL A 284 18.17 -12.58 -9.93
CA VAL A 284 17.19 -11.49 -10.08
C VAL A 284 17.49 -10.28 -9.18
N SER A 285 17.40 -9.06 -9.73
CA SER A 285 17.51 -7.81 -8.97
C SER A 285 16.14 -7.28 -8.52
N LEU A 286 15.94 -7.19 -7.20
CA LEU A 286 14.73 -6.63 -6.59
C LEU A 286 15.08 -5.39 -5.76
N VAL A 287 14.30 -4.32 -5.93
CA VAL A 287 14.43 -3.07 -5.18
C VAL A 287 13.12 -2.74 -4.47
N PRO A 288 13.09 -2.73 -3.12
CA PRO A 288 11.95 -2.26 -2.37
C PRO A 288 11.97 -0.73 -2.20
N LEU A 289 10.86 -0.10 -2.58
CA LEU A 289 10.63 1.32 -2.37
C LEU A 289 9.96 1.55 -1.02
N GLY A 290 10.58 2.41 -0.21
CA GLY A 290 10.11 2.78 1.12
C GLY A 290 9.96 4.28 1.31
N SER A 291 9.27 4.68 2.37
CA SER A 291 9.18 6.09 2.75
C SER A 291 10.47 6.57 3.42
N ARG A 292 10.67 7.89 3.48
CA ARG A 292 11.82 8.47 4.21
C ARG A 292 11.84 8.07 5.69
N LYS A 293 10.69 7.82 6.30
CA LYS A 293 10.57 7.31 7.67
C LYS A 293 11.31 5.98 7.87
N GLN A 294 11.27 5.12 6.86
CA GLN A 294 11.86 3.78 6.90
C GLN A 294 13.34 3.82 6.48
N LEU A 295 13.68 4.63 5.45
CA LEU A 295 15.00 4.62 4.82
C LEU A 295 16.00 5.67 5.36
N CYS A 296 15.55 6.66 6.14
CA CYS A 296 16.44 7.71 6.66
C CYS A 296 17.40 7.19 7.74
N ILE A 297 18.69 7.46 7.58
CA ILE A 297 19.75 7.12 8.53
C ILE A 297 20.27 8.32 9.32
N ASN A 298 19.86 9.54 8.97
CA ASN A 298 20.29 10.75 9.65
C ASN A 298 19.54 10.93 10.98
N ASP A 299 20.24 10.72 12.10
CA ASP A 299 19.64 10.80 13.43
C ASP A 299 19.14 12.20 13.80
N LYS A 300 19.69 13.28 13.22
CA LYS A 300 19.19 14.65 13.42
C LYS A 300 17.79 14.81 12.83
N VAL A 301 17.59 14.36 11.60
CA VAL A 301 16.29 14.39 10.90
C VAL A 301 15.27 13.50 11.61
N ARG A 302 15.69 12.30 12.04
CA ARG A 302 14.81 11.37 12.78
C ARG A 302 14.42 11.90 14.15
N ALA A 303 15.31 12.61 14.85
CA ALA A 303 15.02 13.23 16.14
C ALA A 303 14.00 14.36 16.00
N MET A 304 14.12 15.21 14.98
CA MET A 304 13.15 16.27 14.67
C MET A 304 11.76 15.66 14.34
N ALA A 305 11.74 14.54 13.63
CA ALA A 305 10.49 13.86 13.25
C ALA A 305 9.72 13.25 14.43
N LYS A 306 10.38 12.83 15.52
CA LYS A 306 9.70 12.21 16.68
C LYS A 306 8.65 13.12 17.31
N ASN A 307 8.80 14.44 17.17
CA ASN A 307 7.90 15.45 17.72
C ASN A 307 6.92 16.03 16.69
N GLY A 308 7.08 15.70 15.40
CA GLY A 308 6.39 16.38 14.29
C GLY A 308 5.67 15.47 13.28
N GLY A 309 5.89 14.16 13.30
CA GLY A 309 5.23 13.22 12.38
C GLY A 309 6.00 12.98 11.08
N ASP A 310 5.37 12.31 10.11
CA ASP A 310 6.02 11.88 8.86
C ASP A 310 6.20 13.06 7.89
N GLU A 311 5.28 14.04 7.91
CA GLU A 311 5.34 15.28 7.15
C GLU A 311 6.57 16.11 7.56
N ARG A 312 6.79 16.26 8.87
CA ARG A 312 7.96 16.97 9.41
C ARG A 312 9.28 16.33 8.99
N LEU A 313 9.30 15.00 8.93
CA LEU A 313 10.47 14.25 8.46
C LEU A 313 10.78 14.57 6.99
N ASN A 314 9.76 14.65 6.14
CA ASN A 314 9.92 14.98 4.73
C ASN A 314 10.45 16.41 4.55
N GLU A 315 9.90 17.37 5.28
CA GLU A 315 10.35 18.77 5.23
C GLU A 315 11.80 18.92 5.69
N ALA A 316 12.13 18.39 6.88
CA ALA A 316 13.49 18.47 7.42
C ALA A 316 14.52 17.81 6.50
N CYS A 317 14.16 16.70 5.84
CA CYS A 317 15.02 16.04 4.86
C CYS A 317 15.26 16.91 3.62
N LEU A 318 14.23 17.61 3.14
CA LEU A 318 14.34 18.51 2.00
C LEU A 318 15.08 19.80 2.36
N ASP A 319 15.03 20.29 3.60
CA ASP A 319 15.76 21.51 4.01
C ASP A 319 17.25 21.23 4.03
N MET A 320 17.65 20.05 4.51
CA MET A 320 19.03 19.57 4.45
C MET A 320 19.53 19.24 3.03
N GLN A 321 18.70 19.39 1.98
CA GLN A 321 19.15 19.26 0.58
C GLN A 321 19.61 20.58 -0.02
N LYS A 322 19.20 21.72 0.55
CA LYS A 322 19.58 23.04 0.05
C LYS A 322 21.08 23.26 0.23
N SER A 323 21.71 23.90 -0.75
CA SER A 323 23.15 24.18 -0.77
C SER A 323 23.52 25.13 0.39
N GLY A 324 24.25 24.63 1.39
CA GLY A 324 24.70 25.41 2.54
C GLY A 324 25.44 24.58 3.59
N LYS A 325 25.82 25.22 4.72
CA LYS A 325 26.51 24.57 5.86
C LYS A 325 25.67 23.46 6.55
N ALA A 326 24.38 23.35 6.23
CA ALA A 326 23.43 22.41 6.82
C ALA A 326 23.05 21.24 5.89
N ARG A 327 23.87 20.97 4.86
CA ARG A 327 23.65 19.84 3.95
C ARG A 327 23.69 18.50 4.68
N CYS A 328 22.84 17.55 4.26
CA CYS A 328 22.85 16.19 4.78
C CYS A 328 24.19 15.50 4.49
N GLU A 329 24.86 15.05 5.56
CA GLU A 329 26.14 14.32 5.52
C GLU A 329 26.07 13.05 4.65
N PHE A 330 24.92 12.39 4.62
CA PHE A 330 24.72 11.15 3.87
C PHE A 330 24.31 11.37 2.41
N LEU A 331 24.19 12.61 1.93
CA LEU A 331 23.83 12.89 0.53
C LEU A 331 25.04 13.44 -0.24
N PRO A 332 25.78 12.57 -0.97
CA PRO A 332 26.94 12.95 -1.77
C PRO A 332 26.68 14.13 -2.71
N SER A 333 27.70 14.98 -2.89
CA SER A 333 27.67 16.06 -3.89
C SER A 333 27.69 15.52 -5.32
N LYS A 334 27.34 16.36 -6.32
CA LYS A 334 27.42 15.96 -7.74
C LYS A 334 28.86 15.54 -8.13
N ALA A 335 29.88 16.08 -7.46
CA ALA A 335 31.28 15.70 -7.67
C ALA A 335 31.64 14.30 -7.10
N GLU A 336 30.83 13.77 -6.19
CA GLU A 336 31.04 12.48 -5.51
C GLU A 336 30.04 11.41 -6.00
N GLU A 337 29.52 11.59 -7.20
CA GLU A 337 28.50 10.71 -7.79
C GLU A 337 28.92 9.24 -7.82
N GLY A 338 30.22 8.97 -8.00
CA GLY A 338 30.78 7.60 -7.95
C GLY A 338 30.41 6.86 -6.66
N ILE A 339 30.37 7.53 -5.51
CA ILE A 339 30.01 6.91 -4.21
C ILE A 339 28.52 6.54 -4.20
N MET A 340 27.67 7.35 -4.83
CA MET A 340 26.25 7.05 -4.95
C MET A 340 25.97 5.93 -5.96
N LEU A 341 26.77 5.84 -7.03
CA LEU A 341 26.74 4.72 -7.98
C LEU A 341 27.23 3.42 -7.32
N ASP A 342 28.27 3.46 -6.50
CA ASP A 342 28.72 2.30 -5.72
C ASP A 342 27.63 1.84 -4.73
N ALA A 343 26.92 2.78 -4.10
CA ALA A 343 25.79 2.46 -3.23
C ALA A 343 24.59 1.89 -4.02
N ARG A 344 24.30 2.41 -5.22
CA ARG A 344 23.30 1.86 -6.14
C ARG A 344 23.66 0.41 -6.52
N ASP A 345 24.91 0.18 -6.91
CA ASP A 345 25.39 -1.14 -7.32
C ASP A 345 25.40 -2.11 -6.13
N ALA A 346 25.70 -1.64 -4.91
CA ALA A 346 25.54 -2.41 -3.69
C ALA A 346 24.07 -2.79 -3.43
N VAL A 347 23.11 -1.91 -3.69
CA VAL A 347 21.66 -2.24 -3.61
C VAL A 347 21.29 -3.28 -4.67
N LEU A 348 21.73 -3.11 -5.91
CA LEU A 348 21.44 -4.00 -7.03
C LEU A 348 22.19 -5.34 -6.99
N ALA A 349 23.23 -5.46 -6.16
CA ALA A 349 24.04 -6.67 -6.08
C ALA A 349 23.16 -7.89 -5.73
N SER A 350 22.97 -8.78 -6.72
CA SER A 350 22.04 -9.91 -6.64
C SER A 350 22.54 -11.10 -5.79
N ALA A 351 23.57 -10.93 -4.94
CA ALA A 351 24.03 -11.99 -4.04
C ALA A 351 23.01 -12.35 -2.96
N SER A 352 22.11 -11.42 -2.64
CA SER A 352 20.91 -11.66 -1.86
C SER A 352 19.87 -10.60 -2.20
N VAL A 353 18.63 -11.03 -2.36
CA VAL A 353 17.46 -10.14 -2.38
C VAL A 353 17.44 -9.37 -1.06
N LYS A 354 17.35 -8.04 -1.12
CA LYS A 354 17.48 -7.17 0.06
C LYS A 354 16.12 -6.65 0.50
N ASP A 355 15.84 -6.67 1.79
CA ASP A 355 14.69 -5.95 2.36
C ASP A 355 15.05 -4.47 2.65
N ILE A 356 14.08 -3.70 3.14
CA ILE A 356 14.30 -2.27 3.44
C ILE A 356 15.33 -2.11 4.55
N GLU A 357 15.30 -2.97 5.56
CA GLU A 357 16.22 -2.97 6.69
C GLU A 357 17.66 -3.28 6.26
N ASP A 358 17.84 -4.20 5.31
CA ASP A 358 19.13 -4.52 4.70
C ASP A 358 19.72 -3.30 3.97
N ILE A 359 18.89 -2.56 3.21
CA ILE A 359 19.31 -1.35 2.49
C ILE A 359 19.69 -0.24 3.47
N VAL A 360 18.95 -0.08 4.57
CA VAL A 360 19.32 0.84 5.65
C VAL A 360 20.67 0.46 6.27
N ALA A 361 20.91 -0.84 6.48
CA ALA A 361 22.19 -1.33 6.99
C ALA A 361 23.34 -1.07 6.01
N ILE A 362 23.10 -1.18 4.70
CA ILE A 362 24.08 -0.85 3.64
C ILE A 362 24.40 0.65 3.69
N GLY A 363 23.40 1.53 3.69
CA GLY A 363 23.66 2.97 3.71
C GLY A 363 24.34 3.45 5.00
N ARG A 364 24.09 2.79 6.14
CA ARG A 364 24.85 3.05 7.38
C ARG A 364 26.34 2.67 7.25
N LYS A 365 26.66 1.63 6.49
CA LYS A 365 28.05 1.17 6.29
C LYS A 365 28.78 1.97 5.22
N SER A 366 28.09 2.32 4.13
CA SER A 366 28.65 3.12 3.05
C SER A 366 28.61 4.62 3.33
N CYS A 367 27.98 5.04 4.43
CA CYS A 367 27.71 6.44 4.76
C CYS A 367 26.96 7.19 3.64
N VAL A 368 26.11 6.49 2.88
CA VAL A 368 25.29 7.05 1.79
C VAL A 368 23.80 6.90 2.13
N CYS A 369 23.00 7.88 1.73
CA CYS A 369 21.56 7.93 1.94
C CYS A 369 20.86 6.76 1.20
N PRO A 370 20.26 5.79 1.93
CA PRO A 370 19.55 4.67 1.33
C PRO A 370 18.40 5.08 0.42
N TYR A 371 17.70 6.17 0.78
CA TYR A 371 16.52 6.67 0.06
C TYR A 371 16.85 7.13 -1.36
N TYR A 372 17.98 7.83 -1.55
CA TYR A 372 18.39 8.26 -2.90
C TYR A 372 19.12 7.16 -3.68
N ALA A 373 19.85 6.28 -2.98
CA ALA A 373 20.48 5.11 -3.59
C ALA A 373 19.44 4.15 -4.21
N THR A 374 18.35 3.86 -3.49
CA THR A 374 17.25 3.00 -4.01
C THR A 374 16.55 3.60 -5.22
N ARG A 375 16.30 4.92 -5.23
CA ARG A 375 15.70 5.61 -6.38
C ARG A 375 16.54 5.48 -7.65
N ARG A 376 17.87 5.58 -7.55
CA ARG A 376 18.77 5.36 -8.70
C ARG A 376 18.82 3.90 -9.14
N ALA A 377 18.52 2.96 -8.24
CA ALA A 377 18.48 1.54 -8.56
C ALA A 377 17.21 1.12 -9.33
N VAL A 378 16.14 1.91 -9.32
CA VAL A 378 14.84 1.57 -9.95
C VAL A 378 14.98 1.30 -11.45
N LYS A 379 15.72 2.15 -12.18
CA LYS A 379 15.88 2.02 -13.65
C LYS A 379 16.47 0.66 -14.06
N GLN A 380 17.44 0.19 -13.28
CA GLN A 380 18.22 -1.03 -13.56
C GLN A 380 17.71 -2.29 -12.83
N SER A 381 16.56 -2.20 -12.16
CA SER A 381 15.98 -3.33 -11.40
C SER A 381 14.98 -4.11 -12.25
N GLN A 382 14.94 -5.43 -12.06
CA GLN A 382 13.98 -6.32 -12.71
C GLN A 382 12.64 -6.38 -11.95
N ILE A 383 12.68 -6.26 -10.61
CA ILE A 383 11.50 -6.19 -9.77
C ILE A 383 11.57 -4.94 -8.90
N VAL A 384 10.49 -4.17 -8.89
CA VAL A 384 10.30 -3.04 -7.98
C VAL A 384 9.10 -3.33 -7.09
N THR A 385 9.30 -3.38 -5.78
CA THR A 385 8.18 -3.55 -4.85
C THR A 385 7.76 -2.21 -4.26
N LEU A 386 6.49 -1.82 -4.40
CA LEU A 386 5.98 -0.55 -3.89
C LEU A 386 4.57 -0.66 -3.29
N PRO A 387 4.22 0.14 -2.29
CA PRO A 387 2.86 0.19 -1.76
C PRO A 387 1.88 0.86 -2.75
N TYR A 388 0.58 0.59 -2.59
CA TYR A 388 -0.49 1.10 -3.47
C TYR A 388 -0.45 2.61 -3.69
N ASN A 389 -0.18 3.39 -2.64
CA ASN A 389 -0.16 4.85 -2.73
C ASN A 389 0.90 5.38 -3.71
N LEU A 390 2.07 4.72 -3.82
CA LEU A 390 3.12 5.14 -4.76
C LEU A 390 2.80 4.78 -6.21
N LEU A 391 1.98 3.75 -6.45
CA LEU A 391 1.54 3.36 -7.79
C LEU A 391 0.38 4.24 -8.26
N LEU A 392 -0.62 4.42 -7.39
CA LEU A 392 -1.90 5.01 -7.76
C LEU A 392 -1.84 6.54 -7.83
N GLN A 393 -0.96 7.19 -7.05
CA GLN A 393 -0.79 8.64 -7.11
C GLN A 393 0.20 9.03 -8.22
N LYS A 394 -0.28 9.76 -9.23
CA LYS A 394 0.54 10.26 -10.33
C LYS A 394 1.75 11.08 -9.86
N ASN A 395 1.53 12.05 -8.97
CA ASN A 395 2.61 12.87 -8.39
C ASN A 395 3.70 12.02 -7.72
N ALA A 396 3.33 10.88 -7.12
CA ALA A 396 4.28 9.99 -6.47
C ALA A 396 5.09 9.16 -7.49
N ARG A 397 4.46 8.71 -8.59
CA ARG A 397 5.14 8.04 -9.71
C ARG A 397 6.15 8.97 -10.37
N GLU A 398 5.73 10.17 -10.73
CA GLU A 398 6.60 11.21 -11.32
C GLU A 398 7.75 11.57 -10.38
N ALA A 399 7.45 11.76 -9.09
CA ALA A 399 8.47 12.07 -8.10
C ALA A 399 9.46 10.92 -7.86
N LEU A 400 9.19 9.68 -8.28
CA LEU A 400 10.08 8.52 -8.17
C LEU A 400 10.68 8.10 -9.51
N ASP A 401 10.37 8.81 -10.61
CA ASP A 401 10.78 8.47 -11.98
C ASP A 401 10.33 7.05 -12.37
N ILE A 402 9.08 6.70 -12.00
CA ILE A 402 8.46 5.41 -12.32
C ILE A 402 7.77 5.52 -13.68
N ASN A 403 8.31 4.81 -14.67
CA ASN A 403 7.73 4.68 -16.00
C ASN A 403 6.92 3.37 -16.10
N LEU A 404 5.63 3.46 -16.44
CA LEU A 404 4.76 2.29 -16.59
C LEU A 404 4.70 1.74 -18.02
N LYS A 405 5.26 2.47 -19.00
CA LYS A 405 5.13 2.15 -20.43
C LYS A 405 5.69 0.77 -20.76
N ASP A 406 4.83 -0.10 -21.29
CA ASP A 406 5.15 -1.49 -21.65
C ASP A 406 5.71 -2.34 -20.48
N GLN A 407 5.37 -1.98 -19.23
CA GLN A 407 5.78 -2.70 -18.03
C GLN A 407 4.65 -3.58 -17.47
N VAL A 408 5.02 -4.60 -16.67
CA VAL A 408 4.06 -5.51 -16.03
C VAL A 408 3.76 -5.05 -14.62
N ILE A 409 2.48 -4.90 -14.29
CA ILE A 409 2.02 -4.45 -12.97
C ILE A 409 1.27 -5.58 -12.27
N VAL A 410 1.73 -5.96 -11.08
CA VAL A 410 1.06 -6.93 -10.21
C VAL A 410 0.50 -6.20 -9.00
N ILE A 411 -0.81 -6.30 -8.80
CA ILE A 411 -1.51 -5.78 -7.62
C ILE A 411 -2.00 -6.97 -6.80
N ASP A 412 -1.26 -7.28 -5.73
CA ASP A 412 -1.61 -8.32 -4.77
C ASP A 412 -2.54 -7.76 -3.69
N GLU A 413 -3.44 -8.59 -3.17
CA GLU A 413 -4.52 -8.22 -2.24
C GLU A 413 -5.48 -7.14 -2.79
N ALA A 414 -5.75 -7.20 -4.10
CA ALA A 414 -6.52 -6.21 -4.86
C ALA A 414 -7.98 -6.05 -4.42
N HIS A 415 -8.49 -6.85 -3.48
CA HIS A 415 -9.85 -6.72 -2.97
C HIS A 415 -10.14 -5.36 -2.31
N ASN A 416 -9.10 -4.67 -1.84
CA ASN A 416 -9.19 -3.31 -1.28
C ASN A 416 -8.84 -2.20 -2.28
N LEU A 417 -8.53 -2.52 -3.53
CA LEU A 417 -8.02 -1.54 -4.50
C LEU A 417 -9.00 -0.38 -4.72
N ILE A 418 -10.29 -0.70 -4.91
CA ILE A 418 -11.36 0.28 -5.11
C ILE A 418 -11.47 1.21 -3.90
N ASP A 419 -11.57 0.66 -2.69
CA ASP A 419 -11.72 1.47 -1.49
C ASP A 419 -10.45 2.31 -1.20
N THR A 420 -9.27 1.78 -1.55
CA THR A 420 -8.01 2.52 -1.44
C THR A 420 -7.95 3.68 -2.43
N LEU A 421 -8.36 3.48 -3.69
CA LEU A 421 -8.46 4.54 -4.69
C LEU A 421 -9.41 5.66 -4.23
N LEU A 422 -10.60 5.28 -3.77
CA LEU A 422 -11.58 6.25 -3.26
C LEU A 422 -11.03 7.01 -2.06
N SER A 423 -10.34 6.34 -1.14
CA SER A 423 -9.75 6.97 0.05
C SER A 423 -8.55 7.88 -0.25
N ILE A 424 -7.72 7.56 -1.25
CA ILE A 424 -6.53 8.35 -1.60
C ILE A 424 -6.92 9.73 -2.16
N TYR A 425 -8.00 9.77 -2.94
CA TYR A 425 -8.48 10.99 -3.60
C TYR A 425 -9.63 11.68 -2.85
N SER A 426 -10.04 11.15 -1.70
CA SER A 426 -11.01 11.81 -0.83
C SER A 426 -10.29 12.57 0.28
N THR A 427 -10.62 13.84 0.46
CA THR A 427 -9.97 14.73 1.43
C THR A 427 -11.02 15.39 2.32
N SER A 428 -10.70 15.60 3.60
CA SER A 428 -11.59 16.32 4.52
C SER A 428 -10.90 17.48 5.22
N LEU A 429 -11.68 18.55 5.42
CA LEU A 429 -11.29 19.76 6.13
C LEU A 429 -12.29 20.04 7.24
N THR A 430 -11.79 20.39 8.41
CA THR A 430 -12.65 20.85 9.51
C THR A 430 -12.62 22.37 9.62
N SER A 431 -13.69 22.97 10.14
CA SER A 431 -13.78 24.42 10.37
C SER A 431 -12.67 24.93 11.31
N THR A 432 -12.19 24.10 12.23
CA THR A 432 -11.05 24.40 13.10
C THR A 432 -9.73 24.40 12.33
N THR A 433 -9.49 23.43 11.44
CA THR A 433 -8.32 23.41 10.55
C THR A 433 -8.30 24.64 9.63
N ILE A 434 -9.44 25.00 9.03
CA ILE A 434 -9.56 26.18 8.16
C ILE A 434 -9.24 27.46 8.96
N SER A 435 -9.82 27.60 10.16
CA SER A 435 -9.56 28.76 11.03
C SER A 435 -8.09 28.85 11.45
N SER A 436 -7.47 27.71 11.75
CA SER A 436 -6.03 27.63 12.05
C SER A 436 -5.18 28.03 10.85
N ALA A 437 -5.51 27.56 9.64
CA ALA A 437 -4.78 27.91 8.42
C ALA A 437 -4.90 29.40 8.08
N ILE A 438 -6.08 30.01 8.26
CA ILE A 438 -6.29 31.45 8.10
C ILE A 438 -5.40 32.24 9.07
N ALA A 439 -5.39 31.85 10.35
CA ALA A 439 -4.56 32.52 11.36
C ALA A 439 -3.06 32.44 11.01
N GLN A 440 -2.59 31.29 10.53
CA GLN A 440 -1.19 31.09 10.11
C GLN A 440 -0.83 31.96 8.89
N LEU A 441 -1.68 31.98 7.86
CA LEU A 441 -1.51 32.84 6.69
C LEU A 441 -1.50 34.33 7.05
N GLN A 442 -2.39 34.77 7.94
CA GLN A 442 -2.46 36.17 8.38
C GLN A 442 -1.19 36.57 9.13
N GLN A 443 -0.70 35.71 10.03
CA GLN A 443 0.57 35.95 10.76
C GLN A 443 1.76 36.02 9.80
N TYR A 444 1.81 35.09 8.84
CA TYR A 444 2.84 35.07 7.81
C TYR A 444 2.81 36.34 6.94
N LEU A 445 1.63 36.72 6.44
CA LEU A 445 1.47 37.94 5.64
C LEU A 445 1.82 39.20 6.44
N ALA A 446 1.42 39.28 7.72
CA ALA A 446 1.74 40.42 8.57
C ALA A 446 3.25 40.59 8.79
N ARG A 447 3.99 39.49 8.94
CA ARG A 447 5.45 39.51 9.14
C ARG A 447 6.21 39.83 7.87
N PHE A 448 5.81 39.27 6.72
CA PHE A 448 6.54 39.37 5.46
C PHE A 448 5.96 40.39 4.47
N LYS A 449 4.98 41.21 4.88
CA LYS A 449 4.28 42.18 4.02
C LYS A 449 5.20 43.08 3.19
N ASN A 450 6.31 43.53 3.79
CA ASN A 450 7.26 44.46 3.15
C ASN A 450 8.37 43.75 2.35
N ARG A 451 8.44 42.41 2.41
CA ARG A 451 9.48 41.59 1.78
C ARG A 451 8.96 40.67 0.68
N LEU A 452 7.65 40.39 0.68
CA LEU A 452 7.00 39.63 -0.38
C LEU A 452 6.90 40.44 -1.67
N LYS A 453 7.22 39.81 -2.80
CA LYS A 453 6.89 40.37 -4.11
C LYS A 453 5.38 40.57 -4.25
N SER A 454 5.00 41.57 -5.04
CA SER A 454 3.58 41.91 -5.28
C SER A 454 2.75 40.72 -5.77
N VAL A 455 3.34 39.84 -6.58
CA VAL A 455 2.70 38.60 -7.10
C VAL A 455 2.37 37.61 -5.98
N HIS A 456 3.34 37.25 -5.14
CA HIS A 456 3.12 36.36 -4.00
C HIS A 456 2.13 36.96 -3.00
N ALA A 457 2.22 38.26 -2.72
CA ALA A 457 1.29 38.95 -1.83
C ALA A 457 -0.15 38.97 -2.37
N LEU A 458 -0.34 38.99 -3.70
CA LEU A 458 -1.64 38.87 -4.33
C LEU A 458 -2.17 37.43 -4.22
N LYS A 459 -1.37 36.43 -4.60
CA LYS A 459 -1.77 35.01 -4.55
C LYS A 459 -2.07 34.54 -3.12
N ILE A 460 -1.29 34.97 -2.12
CA ILE A 460 -1.56 34.67 -0.70
C ILE A 460 -2.87 35.32 -0.24
N ARG A 461 -3.18 36.55 -0.69
CA ARG A 461 -4.48 37.20 -0.40
C ARG A 461 -5.65 36.47 -1.06
N GLN A 462 -5.45 35.94 -2.26
CA GLN A 462 -6.44 35.10 -2.94
C GLN A 462 -6.71 33.79 -2.16
N VAL A 463 -5.66 33.09 -1.70
CA VAL A 463 -5.81 31.89 -0.83
C VAL A 463 -6.53 32.25 0.47
N LEU A 464 -6.20 33.37 1.10
CA LEU A 464 -6.91 33.86 2.30
C LEU A 464 -8.39 34.14 2.01
N SER A 465 -8.71 34.75 0.88
CA SER A 465 -10.09 35.02 0.48
C SER A 465 -10.88 33.72 0.29
N LEU A 466 -10.28 32.73 -0.38
CA LEU A 466 -10.85 31.39 -0.56
C LEU A 466 -11.14 30.69 0.78
N LEU A 467 -10.17 30.69 1.70
CA LEU A 467 -10.35 30.08 3.02
C LEU A 467 -11.40 30.79 3.88
N ASN A 468 -11.47 32.12 3.83
CA ASN A 468 -12.53 32.87 4.49
C ASN A 468 -13.90 32.55 3.90
N GLY A 469 -13.99 32.39 2.57
CA GLY A 469 -15.21 31.95 1.90
C GLY A 469 -15.65 30.55 2.34
N LEU A 470 -14.72 29.59 2.42
CA LEU A 470 -15.00 28.25 2.95
C LEU A 470 -15.47 28.28 4.42
N LEU A 471 -14.86 29.14 5.24
CA LEU A 471 -15.29 29.31 6.63
C LEU A 471 -16.71 29.90 6.71
N GLU A 472 -17.06 30.82 5.81
CA GLU A 472 -18.40 31.41 5.75
C GLU A 472 -19.47 30.42 5.27
N VAL A 473 -19.13 29.53 4.34
CA VAL A 473 -19.98 28.39 3.96
C VAL A 473 -20.27 27.51 5.18
N CYS A 474 -19.26 27.19 5.99
CA CYS A 474 -19.44 26.45 7.25
C CYS A 474 -20.37 27.18 8.23
N ARG A 475 -20.22 28.50 8.40
CA ARG A 475 -21.09 29.29 9.29
C ARG A 475 -22.53 29.33 8.79
N THR A 476 -22.73 29.55 7.49
CA THR A 476 -24.05 29.57 6.86
C THR A 476 -24.75 28.22 7.04
N PHE A 477 -24.03 27.12 6.88
CA PHE A 477 -24.53 25.76 7.10
C PHE A 477 -25.01 25.54 8.55
N ILE A 478 -24.26 26.04 9.55
CA ILE A 478 -24.66 25.96 10.97
C ILE A 478 -25.96 26.74 11.20
N ILE A 479 -26.05 27.98 10.70
CA ILE A 479 -27.22 28.85 10.89
C ILE A 479 -28.47 28.24 10.23
N GLN A 480 -28.35 27.71 9.02
CA GLN A 480 -29.46 27.07 8.31
C GLN A 480 -29.97 25.82 9.05
N ASN A 481 -29.06 24.99 9.56
CA ASN A 481 -29.43 23.81 10.34
C ASN A 481 -30.07 24.14 11.70
N GLN A 482 -29.63 25.21 12.36
CA GLN A 482 -30.25 25.69 13.61
C GLN A 482 -31.66 26.26 13.36
N ASN A 483 -31.85 27.05 12.30
CA ASN A 483 -33.15 27.63 11.95
C ASN A 483 -34.17 26.57 11.47
N GLY A 484 -33.70 25.49 10.83
CA GLY A 484 -34.55 24.35 10.43
C GLY A 484 -35.11 23.55 11.62
N GLN A 485 -34.41 23.55 12.76
CA GLN A 485 -34.87 22.87 13.99
C GLN A 485 -36.00 23.61 14.71
N ALA A 486 -36.13 24.93 14.53
CA ALA A 486 -37.17 25.72 15.19
C ALA A 486 -38.61 25.50 14.63
N LYS A 487 -38.76 24.77 13.51
CA LYS A 487 -40.05 24.56 12.82
C LYS A 487 -40.53 23.10 12.76
N GLY A 488 -39.80 22.14 13.35
CA GLY A 488 -40.17 20.72 13.33
C GLY A 488 -40.17 20.09 14.72
N GLU A 489 -41.32 19.53 15.13
CA GLU A 489 -41.46 18.73 16.35
C GLU A 489 -40.56 17.48 16.28
N GLY A 490 -39.78 17.26 17.34
CA GLY A 490 -39.19 15.96 17.67
C GLY A 490 -37.84 15.62 17.01
N GLY A 491 -36.75 15.96 17.70
CA GLY A 491 -35.50 15.17 17.72
C GLY A 491 -34.87 14.79 16.37
N ALA A 492 -34.60 15.75 15.47
CA ALA A 492 -33.92 15.47 14.21
C ALA A 492 -32.43 15.87 14.23
N ARG A 493 -31.58 14.86 14.02
CA ARG A 493 -30.14 14.93 13.80
C ARG A 493 -29.82 15.99 12.72
N LEU A 494 -28.81 16.84 12.95
CA LEU A 494 -28.37 17.85 11.97
C LEU A 494 -28.15 17.20 10.59
N LYS A 495 -28.73 17.76 9.53
CA LYS A 495 -28.74 17.14 8.19
C LYS A 495 -27.51 17.57 7.41
N SER A 496 -26.80 16.61 6.84
CA SER A 496 -25.69 16.88 5.93
C SER A 496 -26.18 17.47 4.61
N GLU A 497 -25.38 18.36 4.02
CA GLU A 497 -25.62 18.95 2.71
C GLU A 497 -24.63 18.38 1.69
N VAL A 498 -25.09 18.08 0.47
CA VAL A 498 -24.25 17.58 -0.63
C VAL A 498 -24.30 18.56 -1.78
N MET A 499 -23.14 18.84 -2.37
CA MET A 499 -23.00 19.71 -3.55
C MET A 499 -21.86 19.26 -4.44
N ASN A 500 -21.81 19.79 -5.67
CA ASN A 500 -20.67 19.60 -6.57
C ASN A 500 -19.59 20.66 -6.30
N ALA A 501 -18.36 20.42 -6.79
CA ALA A 501 -17.26 21.39 -6.65
C ALA A 501 -17.62 22.77 -7.21
N ASN A 502 -18.26 22.82 -8.39
CA ASN A 502 -18.68 24.09 -9.01
C ASN A 502 -19.68 24.87 -8.14
N HIS A 503 -20.65 24.19 -7.53
CA HIS A 503 -21.63 24.82 -6.65
C HIS A 503 -21.01 25.27 -5.31
N LEU A 504 -20.01 24.54 -4.79
CA LEU A 504 -19.22 25.03 -3.66
C LEU A 504 -18.49 26.34 -4.01
N MET A 505 -17.86 26.39 -5.20
CA MET A 505 -17.17 27.59 -5.68
C MET A 505 -18.14 28.77 -5.87
N GLU A 506 -19.35 28.53 -6.36
CA GLU A 506 -20.40 29.56 -6.45
C GLU A 506 -20.81 30.09 -5.06
N LYS A 507 -20.95 29.21 -4.07
CA LYS A 507 -21.26 29.62 -2.68
C LYS A 507 -20.14 30.43 -2.03
N ILE A 508 -18.88 30.12 -2.35
CA ILE A 508 -17.72 30.95 -1.98
C ILE A 508 -17.76 32.31 -2.72
N GLY A 509 -18.30 32.30 -3.95
CA GLY A 509 -18.26 33.34 -4.98
C GLY A 509 -19.01 34.64 -4.73
N LYS A 510 -19.79 34.80 -3.64
CA LYS A 510 -20.58 36.04 -3.36
C LYS A 510 -19.77 37.32 -3.10
N GLY A 511 -18.50 37.36 -3.51
CA GLY A 511 -17.61 38.53 -3.56
C GLY A 511 -16.23 38.27 -4.19
N THR A 512 -16.05 37.20 -4.99
CA THR A 512 -14.74 36.65 -5.38
C THR A 512 -14.65 36.21 -6.86
N ASP A 513 -15.19 37.03 -7.78
CA ASP A 513 -15.19 36.81 -9.25
C ASP A 513 -13.78 36.76 -9.92
N GLN A 514 -12.68 36.74 -9.15
CA GLN A 514 -11.29 36.75 -9.65
C GLN A 514 -10.43 35.58 -9.15
N LEU A 515 -11.04 34.55 -8.57
CA LEU A 515 -10.31 33.38 -8.08
C LEU A 515 -10.31 32.27 -9.14
N ASN A 516 -9.12 32.00 -9.71
CA ASN A 516 -8.89 30.81 -10.52
C ASN A 516 -8.24 29.71 -9.66
N PRO A 517 -8.98 28.67 -9.24
CA PRO A 517 -8.44 27.61 -8.36
C PRO A 517 -7.26 26.86 -8.96
N LEU A 518 -7.22 26.69 -10.29
CA LEU A 518 -6.12 26.01 -10.99
C LEU A 518 -4.81 26.77 -10.81
N GLU A 519 -4.81 28.07 -11.08
CA GLU A 519 -3.64 28.94 -10.87
C GLU A 519 -3.18 28.98 -9.40
N LEU A 520 -4.12 28.91 -8.45
CA LEU A 520 -3.77 28.88 -7.04
C LEU A 520 -3.09 27.57 -6.65
N VAL A 521 -3.57 26.46 -7.19
CA VAL A 521 -2.97 25.15 -6.94
C VAL A 521 -1.57 25.04 -7.56
N ASP A 522 -1.39 25.49 -8.79
CA ASP A 522 -0.07 25.53 -9.43
C ASP A 522 0.89 26.43 -8.65
N TYR A 523 0.41 27.60 -8.22
CA TYR A 523 1.15 28.48 -7.33
C TYR A 523 1.53 27.82 -6.00
N LEU A 524 0.62 27.11 -5.34
CA LEU A 524 0.90 26.43 -4.06
C LEU A 524 2.00 25.38 -4.22
N LYS A 525 1.97 24.61 -5.31
CA LYS A 525 3.01 23.62 -5.67
C LYS A 525 4.35 24.28 -5.94
N GLU A 526 4.39 25.27 -6.82
CA GLU A 526 5.63 25.92 -7.26
C GLU A 526 6.30 26.71 -6.13
N SER A 527 5.52 27.52 -5.41
CA SER A 527 6.01 28.39 -4.35
C SER A 527 6.33 27.64 -3.05
N LYS A 528 5.91 26.38 -2.94
CA LYS A 528 6.00 25.53 -1.75
C LYS A 528 5.47 26.24 -0.49
N LEU A 529 4.40 27.03 -0.66
CA LEU A 529 3.89 27.93 0.38
C LEU A 529 3.52 27.17 1.65
N ALA A 530 2.91 25.99 1.52
CA ALA A 530 2.51 25.14 2.65
C ALA A 530 3.68 24.89 3.61
N ARG A 531 4.81 24.48 3.05
CA ARG A 531 6.04 24.23 3.79
C ARG A 531 6.60 25.48 4.45
N LYS A 532 6.58 26.62 3.76
CA LYS A 532 7.10 27.89 4.30
C LYS A 532 6.25 28.38 5.48
N ILE A 533 4.93 28.25 5.38
CA ILE A 533 3.98 28.60 6.45
C ILE A 533 4.12 27.64 7.64
N SER A 534 4.22 26.34 7.40
CA SER A 534 4.42 25.34 8.46
C SER A 534 5.74 25.57 9.20
N GLY A 535 6.84 25.79 8.46
CA GLY A 535 8.14 26.12 9.05
C GLY A 535 8.15 27.42 9.85
N PHE A 536 7.47 28.47 9.36
CA PHE A 536 7.35 29.74 10.09
C PHE A 536 6.49 29.61 11.35
N SER A 537 5.40 28.85 11.28
CA SER A 537 4.52 28.60 12.44
C SER A 537 5.25 27.85 13.54
N GLU A 538 6.13 26.92 13.17
CA GLU A 538 7.00 26.22 14.11
C GLU A 538 8.04 27.14 14.73
N PHE A 539 8.71 27.99 13.93
CA PHE A 539 9.64 28.99 14.43
C PHE A 539 8.99 29.92 15.47
N LEU A 540 7.75 30.36 15.24
CA LEU A 540 6.98 31.13 16.22
C LEU A 540 6.63 30.30 17.46
N ALA A 541 6.27 29.03 17.31
CA ALA A 541 5.99 28.15 18.44
C ALA A 541 7.23 27.90 19.31
N GLU A 542 8.41 27.75 18.70
CA GLU A 542 9.69 27.61 19.39
C GLU A 542 10.07 28.90 20.14
N GLN A 543 9.94 30.07 19.49
CA GLN A 543 10.19 31.36 20.15
C GLN A 543 9.25 31.61 21.33
N ASN A 544 7.96 31.29 21.20
CA ASN A 544 7.00 31.47 22.28
C ASN A 544 7.26 30.48 23.44
N SER A 545 7.71 29.25 23.14
CA SER A 545 8.09 28.28 24.18
C SER A 545 9.34 28.65 24.98
N SER A 546 10.18 29.54 24.44
CA SER A 546 11.34 30.09 25.13
C SER A 546 11.02 31.29 26.05
N LYS A 547 9.82 31.87 25.94
CA LYS A 547 9.37 33.06 26.70
C LYS A 547 8.34 32.76 27.80
N GLU A 548 7.63 31.64 27.76
CA GLU A 548 6.62 31.25 28.76
C GLU A 548 7.02 29.95 29.48
N GLU A 549 7.08 29.98 30.82
CA GLU A 549 7.28 28.79 31.65
C GLU A 549 6.18 27.75 31.42
N LYS A 550 6.59 26.53 31.04
CA LYS A 550 5.89 25.24 31.08
C LYS A 550 4.35 25.27 31.19
N VAL A 551 3.66 25.67 30.13
CA VAL A 551 2.32 25.12 29.84
C VAL A 551 2.49 23.98 28.83
N SER A 552 2.21 22.76 29.28
CA SER A 552 2.26 21.53 28.49
C SER A 552 1.19 21.54 27.40
N ARG A 553 1.47 22.17 26.25
CA ARG A 553 0.73 21.86 25.02
C ARG A 553 1.06 20.42 24.64
N THR A 554 0.05 19.57 24.57
CA THR A 554 0.21 18.16 24.15
C THR A 554 0.82 18.11 22.75
N SER A 555 1.67 17.10 22.49
CA SER A 555 2.30 16.88 21.16
C SER A 555 1.26 16.94 20.03
N SER A 556 0.07 16.38 20.27
CA SER A 556 -1.07 16.35 19.35
C SER A 556 -1.54 17.75 18.88
N GLN A 557 -1.50 18.78 19.72
CA GLN A 557 -1.89 20.14 19.33
C GLN A 557 -0.84 20.83 18.45
N ARG A 558 0.45 20.52 18.66
CA ARG A 558 1.54 20.99 17.77
C ARG A 558 1.47 20.33 16.40
N HIS A 559 1.18 19.03 16.35
CA HIS A 559 0.97 18.30 15.09
C HIS A 559 -0.18 18.85 14.26
N ALA A 560 -1.31 19.17 14.89
CA ALA A 560 -2.47 19.74 14.20
C ALA A 560 -2.11 21.07 13.50
N SER A 561 -1.36 21.95 14.16
CA SER A 561 -0.94 23.22 13.55
C SER A 561 0.05 23.07 12.39
N ILE A 562 0.96 22.09 12.43
CA ILE A 562 1.99 21.92 11.39
C ILE A 562 1.40 21.31 10.10
N ALA A 563 0.42 20.42 10.25
CA ALA A 563 -0.24 19.75 9.12
C ALA A 563 -1.41 20.56 8.53
N SER A 564 -1.96 21.56 9.24
CA SER A 564 -3.15 22.31 8.83
C SER A 564 -3.11 22.77 7.36
N PHE A 565 -1.98 23.34 6.92
CA PHE A 565 -1.88 23.89 5.58
C PHE A 565 -1.66 22.83 4.49
N HIS A 566 -0.93 21.75 4.78
CA HIS A 566 -0.78 20.61 3.87
C HIS A 566 -2.13 19.93 3.59
N ILE A 567 -3.01 19.85 4.59
CA ILE A 567 -4.36 19.32 4.42
C ILE A 567 -5.19 20.26 3.53
N VAL A 568 -5.05 21.58 3.70
CA VAL A 568 -5.69 22.58 2.83
C VAL A 568 -5.19 22.45 1.39
N GLU A 569 -3.88 22.34 1.17
CA GLU A 569 -3.30 22.15 -0.15
C GLU A 569 -3.84 20.87 -0.82
N SER A 570 -3.87 19.76 -0.09
CA SER A 570 -4.43 18.48 -0.56
C SER A 570 -5.92 18.58 -0.93
N PHE A 571 -6.70 19.34 -0.15
CA PHE A 571 -8.10 19.58 -0.44
C PHE A 571 -8.30 20.45 -1.69
N LEU A 572 -7.51 21.51 -1.86
CA LEU A 572 -7.56 22.35 -3.06
C LEU A 572 -7.14 21.59 -4.31
N LEU A 573 -6.12 20.74 -4.22
CA LEU A 573 -5.74 19.80 -5.27
C LEU A 573 -6.92 18.91 -5.66
N SER A 574 -7.59 18.32 -4.67
CA SER A 574 -8.75 17.44 -4.90
C SER A 574 -9.92 18.18 -5.55
N LEU A 575 -10.12 19.47 -5.24
CA LEU A 575 -11.17 20.30 -5.84
C LEU A 575 -10.86 20.71 -7.28
N VAL A 576 -9.61 21.02 -7.62
CA VAL A 576 -9.20 21.34 -9.00
C VAL A 576 -9.26 20.11 -9.89
N ASP A 577 -8.83 18.98 -9.36
CA ASP A 577 -8.92 17.69 -10.02
C ASP A 577 -10.36 17.15 -10.09
N ALA A 578 -11.32 17.80 -9.43
CA ALA A 578 -12.70 17.35 -9.39
C ALA A 578 -13.36 17.50 -10.77
N ARG A 579 -13.77 16.37 -11.36
CA ARG A 579 -14.68 16.34 -12.49
C ARG A 579 -16.13 16.20 -11.98
N ASP A 580 -17.08 16.00 -12.89
CA ASP A 580 -18.52 15.87 -12.57
C ASP A 580 -18.85 14.68 -11.64
N ASP A 581 -17.89 13.79 -11.41
CA ASP A 581 -17.98 12.60 -10.57
C ASP A 581 -17.60 12.84 -9.08
N GLY A 582 -17.04 14.00 -8.73
CA GLY A 582 -16.74 14.37 -7.34
C GLY A 582 -17.96 14.96 -6.61
N ARG A 583 -18.08 14.70 -5.30
CA ARG A 583 -19.07 15.37 -4.42
C ARG A 583 -18.39 15.99 -3.21
N VAL A 584 -18.88 17.16 -2.82
CA VAL A 584 -18.53 17.83 -1.57
C VAL A 584 -19.68 17.63 -0.58
N ILE A 585 -19.36 17.11 0.59
CA ILE A 585 -20.31 16.84 1.67
C ILE A 585 -19.98 17.76 2.85
N LEU A 586 -20.97 18.50 3.34
CA LEU A 586 -20.91 19.25 4.58
C LEU A 586 -21.59 18.43 5.68
N SER A 587 -20.80 18.03 6.69
CA SER A 587 -21.27 17.28 7.85
C SER A 587 -21.04 18.07 9.15
N PRO A 588 -22.02 18.10 10.05
CA PRO A 588 -21.80 18.59 11.40
C PRO A 588 -21.08 17.52 12.21
N LEU A 589 -19.88 17.84 12.70
CA LEU A 589 -19.14 16.97 13.59
C LEU A 589 -19.65 17.20 15.02
N GLY A 590 -20.61 16.39 15.44
CA GLY A 590 -21.10 16.41 16.82
C GLY A 590 -20.06 15.78 17.74
N THR A 591 -19.61 16.51 18.76
CA THR A 591 -18.86 15.90 19.86
C THR A 591 -19.73 14.81 20.48
N GLY A 592 -19.24 13.58 20.45
CA GLY A 592 -19.91 12.45 21.07
C GLY A 592 -20.18 12.76 22.54
N THR A 593 -21.45 12.64 22.95
CA THR A 593 -21.88 12.26 24.30
C THR A 593 -20.93 12.61 25.46
N GLU A 594 -20.79 13.89 25.79
CA GLU A 594 -20.51 14.30 27.16
C GLU A 594 -21.70 15.11 27.65
N LYS A 595 -22.66 14.40 28.25
CA LYS A 595 -23.69 15.01 29.10
C LYS A 595 -22.96 15.60 30.31
N GLY A 596 -22.70 16.91 30.32
CA GLY A 596 -22.25 17.54 31.57
C GLY A 596 -21.47 18.86 31.54
N SER A 597 -21.31 19.57 30.43
CA SER A 597 -20.72 20.92 30.52
C SER A 597 -21.54 21.98 29.77
N THR A 598 -21.99 22.98 30.53
CA THR A 598 -22.62 24.22 30.08
C THR A 598 -21.58 25.19 29.51
N SER A 599 -20.87 24.78 28.46
CA SER A 599 -20.09 25.68 27.62
C SER A 599 -20.66 25.62 26.21
N THR A 600 -20.87 26.79 25.61
CA THR A 600 -21.40 27.00 24.26
C THR A 600 -20.68 26.08 23.27
N SER A 601 -21.27 24.94 22.93
CA SER A 601 -20.63 23.92 22.11
C SER A 601 -20.49 24.46 20.68
N THR A 602 -19.28 24.90 20.34
CA THR A 602 -18.93 25.29 18.98
C THR A 602 -19.15 24.09 18.07
N SER A 603 -20.23 24.13 17.29
CA SER A 603 -20.55 23.06 16.34
C SER A 603 -19.50 23.07 15.24
N THR A 604 -18.54 22.14 15.31
CA THR A 604 -17.52 21.98 14.30
C THR A 604 -18.13 21.39 13.03
N VAL A 605 -17.76 21.92 11.87
CA VAL A 605 -18.25 21.45 10.56
C VAL A 605 -17.10 20.83 9.80
N GLU A 606 -17.36 19.70 9.16
CA GLU A 606 -16.45 19.03 8.25
C GLU A 606 -16.92 19.24 6.81
N ILE A 607 -16.01 19.67 5.95
CA ILE A 607 -16.14 19.72 4.50
C ILE A 607 -15.33 18.54 3.95
N LYS A 608 -16.00 17.57 3.33
CA LYS A 608 -15.35 16.39 2.76
C LYS A 608 -15.57 16.33 1.26
N TYR A 609 -14.49 16.31 0.50
CA TYR A 609 -14.52 15.94 -0.91
C TYR A 609 -14.43 14.41 -1.03
N VAL A 610 -15.36 13.83 -1.78
CA VAL A 610 -15.46 12.39 -2.02
C VAL A 610 -15.44 12.12 -3.51
N LEU A 611 -14.47 11.32 -3.95
CA LEU A 611 -14.43 10.78 -5.29
C LEU A 611 -15.46 9.65 -5.40
N LEU A 612 -16.32 9.65 -6.42
CA LEU A 612 -17.29 8.57 -6.65
C LEU A 612 -16.84 7.57 -7.72
N ASN A 613 -16.00 8.00 -8.66
CA ASN A 613 -15.55 7.21 -9.80
C ASN A 613 -14.06 6.84 -9.69
N PRO A 614 -13.73 5.57 -9.38
CA PRO A 614 -12.34 5.14 -9.30
C PRO A 614 -11.74 4.79 -10.69
N ALA A 615 -12.56 4.54 -11.72
CA ALA A 615 -12.09 4.09 -13.03
C ALA A 615 -11.15 5.10 -13.69
N GLU A 616 -11.49 6.38 -13.69
CA GLU A 616 -10.72 7.41 -14.41
C GLU A 616 -9.29 7.57 -13.86
N ARG A 617 -9.13 7.41 -12.53
CA ARG A 617 -7.80 7.47 -11.88
C ARG A 617 -6.97 6.22 -12.13
N PHE A 618 -7.63 5.08 -12.32
CA PHE A 618 -6.95 3.83 -12.61
C PHE A 618 -6.65 3.64 -14.11
N LYS A 619 -7.40 4.33 -14.98
CA LYS A 619 -7.28 4.26 -16.44
C LYS A 619 -5.86 4.53 -16.93
N GLU A 620 -5.18 5.56 -16.41
CA GLU A 620 -3.80 5.89 -16.78
C GLU A 620 -2.83 4.72 -16.52
N VAL A 621 -2.99 4.03 -15.40
CA VAL A 621 -2.17 2.85 -15.05
C VAL A 621 -2.41 1.69 -16.02
N VAL A 622 -3.65 1.55 -16.51
CA VAL A 622 -4.07 0.46 -17.40
C VAL A 622 -3.65 0.72 -18.84
N GLU A 623 -3.70 1.97 -19.30
CA GLU A 623 -3.33 2.37 -20.67
C GLU A 623 -1.81 2.43 -20.88
N GLU A 624 -1.05 2.81 -19.84
CA GLU A 624 0.42 2.85 -19.92
C GLU A 624 1.06 1.46 -19.79
N ALA A 625 0.51 0.61 -18.91
CA ALA A 625 1.08 -0.70 -18.63
C ALA A 625 0.88 -1.69 -19.80
N ARG A 626 1.82 -2.63 -19.95
CA ARG A 626 1.65 -3.77 -20.85
C ARG A 626 0.50 -4.67 -20.40
N SER A 627 0.49 -5.01 -19.12
CA SER A 627 -0.50 -5.90 -18.51
C SER A 627 -0.63 -5.59 -17.03
N VAL A 628 -1.88 -5.60 -16.55
CA VAL A 628 -2.23 -5.38 -15.15
C VAL A 628 -2.83 -6.65 -14.58
N ILE A 629 -2.21 -7.18 -13.52
CA ILE A 629 -2.64 -8.41 -12.83
C ILE A 629 -3.23 -8.02 -11.48
N LEU A 630 -4.55 -8.15 -11.34
CA LEU A 630 -5.27 -7.99 -10.08
C LEU A 630 -5.40 -9.35 -9.41
N ALA A 631 -4.69 -9.58 -8.31
CA ALA A 631 -4.73 -10.83 -7.58
C ALA A 631 -5.25 -10.62 -6.15
N GLY A 632 -6.14 -11.49 -5.68
CA GLY A 632 -6.66 -11.42 -4.32
C GLY A 632 -7.17 -12.76 -3.80
N GLY A 633 -7.23 -12.89 -2.48
CA GLY A 633 -7.78 -14.10 -1.83
C GLY A 633 -9.30 -14.16 -1.82
N THR A 634 -9.96 -13.01 -1.94
CA THR A 634 -11.41 -12.84 -1.79
C THR A 634 -11.90 -11.79 -2.79
N MET A 635 -11.70 -12.06 -4.07
CA MET A 635 -12.09 -11.15 -5.16
C MET A 635 -13.58 -11.25 -5.51
N GLU A 636 -14.29 -12.25 -4.99
CA GLU A 636 -15.70 -12.44 -5.28
C GLU A 636 -16.58 -11.38 -4.59
N PRO A 637 -17.49 -10.70 -5.32
CA PRO A 637 -17.77 -10.85 -6.75
C PRO A 637 -16.87 -10.03 -7.69
N ILE A 638 -16.35 -10.68 -8.73
CA ILE A 638 -15.48 -10.07 -9.77
C ILE A 638 -16.21 -8.98 -10.57
N SER A 639 -17.54 -9.06 -10.69
CA SER A 639 -18.37 -8.11 -11.47
C SER A 639 -18.17 -6.66 -11.07
N ASP A 640 -17.99 -6.40 -9.77
CA ASP A 640 -17.70 -5.06 -9.24
C ASP A 640 -16.42 -4.45 -9.82
N PHE A 641 -15.37 -5.24 -10.01
CA PHE A 641 -14.10 -4.74 -10.56
C PHE A 641 -14.30 -4.33 -12.02
N LEU A 642 -15.01 -5.16 -12.78
CA LEU A 642 -15.33 -4.88 -14.18
C LEU A 642 -16.19 -3.61 -14.31
N GLN A 643 -17.23 -3.47 -13.49
CA GLN A 643 -18.15 -2.34 -13.57
C GLN A 643 -17.56 -1.03 -13.02
N GLN A 644 -16.79 -1.07 -11.92
CA GLN A 644 -16.32 0.13 -11.23
C GLN A 644 -14.93 0.60 -11.68
N LEU A 645 -14.02 -0.31 -12.06
CA LEU A 645 -12.69 0.07 -12.52
C LEU A 645 -12.57 0.07 -14.05
N PHE A 646 -13.33 -0.77 -14.75
CA PHE A 646 -13.16 -0.96 -16.20
C PHE A 646 -14.47 -0.85 -17.01
N PRO A 647 -15.30 0.19 -16.81
CA PRO A 647 -16.59 0.30 -17.49
C PRO A 647 -16.48 0.42 -19.02
N SER A 648 -15.35 0.93 -19.54
CA SER A 648 -15.14 1.20 -20.97
C SER A 648 -14.45 0.08 -21.74
N LEU A 649 -13.93 -0.96 -21.06
CA LEU A 649 -13.11 -1.99 -21.71
C LEU A 649 -13.92 -3.22 -22.10
N PRO A 650 -13.69 -3.81 -23.29
CA PRO A 650 -14.39 -4.99 -23.74
C PRO A 650 -13.93 -6.24 -22.97
N ARG A 651 -14.85 -7.22 -22.80
CA ARG A 651 -14.55 -8.48 -22.08
C ARG A 651 -13.40 -9.30 -22.68
N SER A 652 -13.07 -9.11 -23.96
CA SER A 652 -11.95 -9.78 -24.64
C SER A 652 -10.58 -9.41 -24.10
N GLN A 653 -10.45 -8.25 -23.44
CA GLN A 653 -9.21 -7.79 -22.82
C GLN A 653 -8.97 -8.36 -21.42
N PHE A 654 -9.92 -9.16 -20.89
CA PHE A 654 -9.82 -9.73 -19.55
C PHE A 654 -9.51 -11.22 -19.59
N SER A 655 -8.66 -11.64 -18.66
CA SER A 655 -8.43 -13.05 -18.34
C SER A 655 -8.82 -13.27 -16.88
N THR A 656 -9.94 -13.93 -16.63
CA THR A 656 -10.45 -14.16 -15.26
C THR A 656 -10.20 -15.60 -14.83
N LEU A 657 -9.65 -15.80 -13.64
CA LEU A 657 -9.48 -17.11 -13.03
C LEU A 657 -9.96 -17.08 -11.58
N SER A 658 -10.79 -18.07 -11.20
CA SER A 658 -11.11 -18.34 -9.80
C SER A 658 -10.65 -19.73 -9.45
N CYS A 659 -9.57 -19.83 -8.68
CA CYS A 659 -9.03 -21.11 -8.23
C CYS A 659 -9.92 -21.73 -7.16
N SER A 660 -10.10 -23.05 -7.23
CA SER A 660 -10.68 -23.82 -6.12
C SER A 660 -9.74 -23.82 -4.90
N HIS A 661 -10.28 -24.03 -3.71
CA HIS A 661 -9.47 -24.13 -2.50
C HIS A 661 -8.72 -25.48 -2.45
N VAL A 662 -7.51 -25.52 -1.88
CA VAL A 662 -6.69 -26.75 -1.71
C VAL A 662 -7.27 -27.71 -0.66
N ILE A 663 -8.36 -27.32 0.02
CA ILE A 663 -8.82 -28.03 1.20
C ILE A 663 -9.83 -29.11 0.81
N PRO A 664 -9.65 -30.35 1.28
CA PRO A 664 -10.64 -31.40 1.07
C PRO A 664 -12.00 -30.99 1.65
N LYS A 665 -13.09 -31.31 0.95
CA LYS A 665 -14.46 -31.02 1.41
C LYS A 665 -14.75 -31.56 2.81
N GLU A 666 -14.10 -32.66 3.20
CA GLU A 666 -14.19 -33.26 4.53
C GLU A 666 -13.60 -32.40 5.66
N ASN A 667 -12.71 -31.45 5.36
CA ASN A 667 -12.03 -30.62 6.35
C ASN A 667 -12.77 -29.31 6.64
N LEU A 668 -13.88 -29.05 5.96
CA LEU A 668 -14.69 -27.86 6.16
C LEU A 668 -16.14 -28.22 6.42
N LEU A 669 -16.70 -27.72 7.53
CA LEU A 669 -18.13 -27.77 7.78
C LEU A 669 -18.69 -26.35 7.80
N THR A 670 -19.46 -25.98 6.77
CA THR A 670 -20.16 -24.68 6.74
C THR A 670 -21.66 -24.87 6.93
N GLN A 671 -22.24 -24.16 7.91
CA GLN A 671 -23.67 -24.24 8.22
C GLN A 671 -24.28 -22.85 8.40
N VAL A 672 -25.46 -22.64 7.81
CA VAL A 672 -26.29 -21.46 8.10
C VAL A 672 -27.22 -21.80 9.27
N VAL A 673 -27.15 -20.98 10.32
CA VAL A 673 -27.98 -21.10 11.52
C VAL A 673 -29.13 -20.09 11.40
N CYS A 674 -30.29 -20.56 10.93
CA CYS A 674 -31.47 -19.72 10.76
C CYS A 674 -32.21 -19.49 12.09
N VAL A 675 -32.15 -20.46 13.01
CA VAL A 675 -32.98 -20.50 14.21
C VAL A 675 -32.15 -20.97 15.41
N GLY A 676 -32.40 -20.37 16.58
CA GLY A 676 -31.76 -20.76 17.84
C GLY A 676 -32.46 -21.87 18.63
N PRO A 677 -31.89 -22.32 19.77
CA PRO A 677 -32.44 -23.37 20.64
C PRO A 677 -33.90 -23.19 21.08
N ARG A 678 -34.35 -21.95 21.31
CA ARG A 678 -35.72 -21.59 21.72
C ARG A 678 -36.65 -21.37 20.53
N LYS A 679 -36.22 -21.73 19.32
CA LYS A 679 -36.95 -21.52 18.05
C LYS A 679 -37.11 -20.05 17.65
N THR A 680 -36.27 -19.15 18.18
CA THR A 680 -36.24 -17.76 17.75
C THR A 680 -35.46 -17.65 16.43
N GLU A 681 -36.04 -17.00 15.42
CA GLU A 681 -35.36 -16.74 14.15
C GLU A 681 -34.23 -15.71 14.31
N PHE A 682 -33.08 -15.99 13.71
CA PHE A 682 -31.96 -15.05 13.67
C PHE A 682 -32.10 -14.06 12.51
N ASP A 683 -32.44 -12.83 12.86
CA ASP A 683 -32.50 -11.70 11.95
C ASP A 683 -31.81 -10.48 12.58
N PHE A 684 -30.57 -10.22 12.16
CA PHE A 684 -29.75 -9.12 12.68
C PHE A 684 -29.88 -7.84 11.83
N ARG A 685 -31.06 -7.56 11.28
CA ARG A 685 -31.40 -6.23 10.72
C ARG A 685 -31.34 -5.16 11.82
N PHE A 686 -31.05 -3.91 11.43
CA PHE A 686 -30.84 -2.80 12.37
C PHE A 686 -32.00 -2.66 13.39
N SER A 687 -33.24 -2.80 12.93
CA SER A 687 -34.45 -2.77 13.78
C SER A 687 -34.47 -3.81 14.90
N ASN A 688 -33.83 -4.95 14.70
CA ASN A 688 -33.90 -6.09 15.61
C ASN A 688 -32.63 -6.26 16.46
N ARG A 689 -31.58 -5.47 16.20
CA ARG A 689 -30.30 -5.57 16.93
C ARG A 689 -30.42 -5.15 18.39
N GLU A 690 -31.43 -4.36 18.74
CA GLU A 690 -31.71 -3.94 20.12
C GLU A 690 -32.54 -4.95 20.90
N ASN A 691 -33.03 -6.02 20.25
CA ASN A 691 -33.86 -7.03 20.90
C ASN A 691 -33.03 -7.93 21.83
N ASP A 692 -33.16 -7.73 23.14
CA ASP A 692 -32.42 -8.50 24.16
C ASP A 692 -32.74 -10.02 24.14
N MET A 693 -33.92 -10.44 23.66
CA MET A 693 -34.22 -11.87 23.50
C MET A 693 -33.33 -12.52 22.44
N LEU A 694 -33.13 -11.83 21.32
CA LEU A 694 -32.32 -12.30 20.20
C LEU A 694 -30.83 -12.36 20.61
N LEU A 695 -30.37 -11.41 21.43
CA LEU A 695 -29.01 -11.43 21.99
C LEU A 695 -28.82 -12.58 22.99
N THR A 696 -29.82 -12.85 23.84
CA THR A 696 -29.79 -13.97 24.79
C THR A 696 -29.77 -15.32 24.06
N GLU A 697 -30.52 -15.42 22.96
CA GLU A 697 -30.54 -16.59 22.10
C GLU A 697 -29.19 -16.83 21.42
N LEU A 698 -28.57 -15.78 20.88
CA LEU A 698 -27.21 -15.83 20.32
C LEU A 698 -26.21 -16.35 21.37
N GLY A 699 -26.29 -15.85 22.60
CA GLY A 699 -25.45 -16.32 23.71
C GLY A 699 -25.64 -17.81 24.00
N SER A 700 -26.89 -18.31 23.90
CA SER A 700 -27.22 -19.73 24.12
C SER A 700 -26.68 -20.63 23.00
N VAL A 701 -26.73 -20.16 21.75
CA VAL A 701 -26.08 -20.83 20.60
C VAL A 701 -24.58 -20.95 20.83
N ILE A 702 -23.92 -19.83 21.15
CA ILE A 702 -22.46 -19.81 21.36
C ILE A 702 -22.11 -20.72 22.54
N GLN A 703 -22.83 -20.66 23.66
CA GLN A 703 -22.58 -21.51 24.83
C GLN A 703 -22.64 -23.01 24.52
N SER A 704 -23.54 -23.40 23.61
CA SER A 704 -23.69 -24.79 23.15
C SER A 704 -22.54 -25.18 22.22
N VAL A 705 -22.19 -24.33 21.26
CA VAL A 705 -21.10 -24.56 20.29
C VAL A 705 -19.73 -24.62 20.98
N ILE A 706 -19.42 -23.70 21.91
CA ILE A 706 -18.11 -23.69 22.59
C ILE A 706 -17.85 -24.94 23.44
N GLY A 707 -18.90 -25.68 23.81
CA GLY A 707 -18.74 -26.96 24.52
C GLY A 707 -18.34 -28.11 23.60
N LEU A 708 -18.62 -27.99 22.30
CA LEU A 708 -18.36 -29.02 21.30
C LEU A 708 -17.02 -28.78 20.58
N VAL A 709 -16.61 -27.52 20.44
CA VAL A 709 -15.43 -27.12 19.67
C VAL A 709 -14.17 -27.10 20.56
N PRO A 710 -13.10 -27.82 20.17
CA PRO A 710 -11.79 -27.73 20.84
C PRO A 710 -11.08 -26.40 20.54
N ASP A 711 -10.14 -26.01 21.38
CA ASP A 711 -9.21 -24.89 21.15
C ASP A 711 -9.91 -23.53 20.92
N GLY A 712 -9.51 -22.79 19.87
CA GLY A 712 -9.92 -21.43 19.57
C GLY A 712 -11.23 -21.31 18.80
N VAL A 713 -12.09 -20.40 19.28
CA VAL A 713 -13.33 -19.99 18.61
C VAL A 713 -13.29 -18.48 18.37
N VAL A 714 -13.59 -18.05 17.14
CA VAL A 714 -13.63 -16.63 16.77
C VAL A 714 -15.04 -16.24 16.38
N VAL A 715 -15.60 -15.24 17.06
CA VAL A 715 -16.95 -14.71 16.81
C VAL A 715 -16.81 -13.33 16.19
N PHE A 716 -17.23 -13.20 14.93
CA PHE A 716 -17.27 -11.95 14.21
C PHE A 716 -18.63 -11.28 14.36
N LEU A 717 -18.61 -10.03 14.79
CA LEU A 717 -19.77 -9.17 15.00
C LEU A 717 -19.76 -8.01 13.98
N PRO A 718 -20.93 -7.46 13.61
CA PRO A 718 -21.03 -6.48 12.53
C PRO A 718 -20.48 -5.09 12.87
N SER A 719 -20.37 -4.71 14.14
CA SER A 719 -19.83 -3.40 14.56
C SER A 719 -19.38 -3.39 16.02
N TYR A 720 -18.49 -2.45 16.38
CA TYR A 720 -18.09 -2.22 17.78
C TYR A 720 -19.26 -1.81 18.67
N ALA A 721 -20.18 -0.97 18.17
CA ALA A 721 -21.39 -0.61 18.94
C ALA A 721 -22.27 -1.84 19.27
N PHE A 722 -22.37 -2.80 18.34
CA PHE A 722 -23.09 -4.04 18.59
C PHE A 722 -22.33 -4.94 19.57
N LEU A 723 -21.00 -4.99 19.49
CA LEU A 723 -20.16 -5.69 20.47
C LEU A 723 -20.37 -5.18 21.89
N ASP A 724 -20.39 -3.85 22.09
CA ASP A 724 -20.59 -3.25 23.41
C ASP A 724 -21.99 -3.54 23.96
N LYS A 725 -23.02 -3.54 23.09
CA LYS A 725 -24.38 -3.93 23.45
C LYS A 725 -24.46 -5.41 23.83
N VAL A 726 -23.87 -6.31 23.06
CA VAL A 726 -23.76 -7.75 23.38
C VAL A 726 -23.08 -7.93 24.75
N LYS A 727 -21.96 -7.25 24.97
CA LYS A 727 -21.18 -7.31 26.21
C LYS A 727 -22.02 -6.85 27.41
N SER A 728 -22.73 -5.73 27.30
CA SER A 728 -23.58 -5.23 28.39
C SER A 728 -24.75 -6.16 28.70
N THR A 729 -25.50 -6.61 27.68
CA THR A 729 -26.64 -7.55 27.87
C THR A 729 -26.21 -8.92 28.40
N TRP A 730 -25.05 -9.44 27.99
CA TRP A 730 -24.57 -10.74 28.51
C TRP A 730 -23.94 -10.65 29.90
N THR A 731 -23.42 -9.48 30.27
CA THR A 731 -22.94 -9.25 31.64
C THR A 731 -24.10 -9.15 32.61
N SER A 732 -25.17 -8.44 32.25
CA SER A 732 -26.37 -8.32 33.10
C SER A 732 -27.13 -9.64 33.26
N SER A 733 -27.16 -10.49 32.23
CA SER A 733 -27.82 -11.80 32.28
C SER A 733 -26.97 -12.94 32.88
N GLY A 734 -25.70 -12.66 33.23
CA GLY A 734 -24.77 -13.66 33.75
C GLY A 734 -24.27 -14.70 32.72
N LEU A 735 -24.63 -14.55 31.43
CA LEU A 735 -24.16 -15.42 30.35
C LEU A 735 -22.63 -15.30 30.17
N MET A 736 -22.07 -14.11 30.36
CA MET A 736 -20.62 -13.90 30.28
C MET A 736 -19.82 -14.81 31.21
N ALA A 737 -20.28 -14.98 32.45
CA ALA A 737 -19.62 -15.85 33.43
C ALA A 737 -19.66 -17.32 32.97
N LYS A 738 -20.80 -17.78 32.45
CA LYS A 738 -20.97 -19.15 31.92
C LYS A 738 -20.08 -19.44 30.72
N LEU A 739 -19.82 -18.44 29.88
CA LEU A 739 -18.89 -18.57 28.75
C LEU A 739 -17.43 -18.64 29.27
N ALA A 740 -17.09 -17.78 30.24
CA ALA A 740 -15.75 -17.71 30.85
C ALA A 740 -15.35 -18.97 31.62
N GLU A 741 -16.32 -19.73 32.14
CA GLU A 741 -16.09 -21.03 32.77
C GLU A 741 -15.56 -22.07 31.77
N LYS A 742 -16.05 -22.05 30.52
CA LYS A 742 -15.67 -23.03 29.48
C LYS A 742 -14.44 -22.62 28.68
N LYS A 743 -14.31 -21.34 28.32
CA LYS A 743 -13.19 -20.80 27.51
C LYS A 743 -12.79 -19.40 27.99
N SER A 744 -11.51 -19.07 27.89
CA SER A 744 -10.99 -17.73 28.21
C SER A 744 -11.49 -16.70 27.18
N LEU A 745 -12.00 -15.55 27.65
CA LEU A 745 -12.66 -14.56 26.80
C LEU A 745 -11.71 -13.42 26.43
N PHE A 746 -11.69 -13.08 25.14
CA PHE A 746 -10.90 -11.98 24.57
C PHE A 746 -11.78 -11.12 23.68
N PHE A 747 -11.46 -9.82 23.62
CA PHE A 747 -12.20 -8.82 22.87
C PHE A 747 -11.24 -8.01 22.01
N GLU A 748 -11.65 -7.69 20.80
CA GLU A 748 -10.89 -6.83 19.92
C GLU A 748 -10.74 -5.41 20.50
N PRO A 749 -9.50 -4.91 20.70
CA PRO A 749 -9.29 -3.54 21.13
C PRO A 749 -9.51 -2.56 19.96
N GLN A 750 -9.97 -1.35 20.27
CA GLN A 750 -10.12 -0.28 19.26
C GLN A 750 -8.77 0.35 18.89
N THR A 751 -7.78 0.31 19.78
CA THR A 751 -6.44 0.90 19.57
C THR A 751 -5.49 -0.08 18.89
N SER A 752 -4.71 0.37 17.89
CA SER A 752 -3.84 -0.51 17.10
C SER A 752 -2.69 -1.15 17.90
N GLY A 753 -2.20 -0.46 18.94
CA GLY A 753 -1.08 -0.95 19.75
C GLY A 753 -1.38 -2.19 20.58
N ASP A 754 -2.64 -2.37 20.99
CA ASP A 754 -3.05 -3.46 21.89
C ASP A 754 -3.52 -4.71 21.15
N VAL A 755 -3.62 -4.65 19.81
CA VAL A 755 -4.09 -5.77 18.99
C VAL A 755 -3.10 -6.95 19.06
N GLU A 756 -1.81 -6.67 18.97
CA GLU A 756 -0.76 -7.70 18.94
C GLU A 756 -0.59 -8.38 20.31
N SER A 757 -0.71 -7.61 21.42
CA SER A 757 -0.69 -8.18 22.77
C SER A 757 -1.90 -9.08 23.01
N THR A 758 -3.11 -8.62 22.67
CA THR A 758 -4.34 -9.40 22.84
C THR A 758 -4.30 -10.72 22.08
N LEU A 759 -3.74 -10.73 20.86
CA LEU A 759 -3.57 -11.95 20.07
C LEU A 759 -2.54 -12.90 20.66
N ARG A 760 -1.43 -12.37 21.19
CA ARG A 760 -0.43 -13.17 21.88
C ARG A 760 -1.06 -13.87 23.09
N ASP A 761 -1.82 -13.13 23.88
CA ASP A 761 -2.50 -13.67 25.06
C ASP A 761 -3.57 -14.71 24.68
N TYR A 762 -4.29 -14.48 23.58
CA TYR A 762 -5.23 -15.46 23.01
C TYR A 762 -4.54 -16.77 22.61
N ALA A 763 -3.43 -16.68 21.86
CA ALA A 763 -2.66 -17.85 21.43
C ALA A 763 -2.05 -18.61 22.62
N LEU A 764 -1.57 -17.88 23.65
CA LEU A 764 -1.07 -18.46 24.90
C LEU A 764 -2.18 -19.18 25.68
N ALA A 765 -3.39 -18.61 25.74
CA ALA A 765 -4.52 -19.23 26.43
C ALA A 765 -4.96 -20.55 25.77
N ILE A 766 -4.84 -20.66 24.45
CA ILE A 766 -5.11 -21.91 23.71
C ILE A 766 -4.00 -22.93 23.98
N SER A 767 -2.74 -22.53 23.85
CA SER A 767 -1.58 -23.41 24.03
C SER A 767 -1.48 -23.95 25.47
N SER A 768 -1.77 -23.10 26.46
CA SER A 768 -1.77 -23.47 27.89
C SER A 768 -2.89 -24.44 28.26
N GLY A 769 -3.98 -24.47 27.48
CA GLY A 769 -5.06 -25.45 27.64
C GLY A 769 -4.63 -26.88 27.32
N ASN A 770 -3.61 -27.05 26.46
CA ASN A 770 -3.12 -28.34 25.98
C ASN A 770 -1.87 -28.84 26.74
N ALA A 771 -1.19 -27.98 27.51
CA ALA A 771 0.14 -28.27 28.08
C ALA A 771 0.14 -28.93 29.47
N ILE A 772 -1.00 -29.02 30.17
CA ILE A 772 -1.04 -29.57 31.53
C ILE A 772 -2.02 -30.75 31.57
N GLY A 773 -1.46 -31.95 31.53
CA GLY A 773 -2.15 -33.15 31.99
C GLY A 773 -2.66 -32.88 33.41
N GLU A 774 -3.98 -33.03 33.57
CA GLU A 774 -4.76 -32.83 34.80
C GLU A 774 -5.23 -31.39 35.14
N LYS A 775 -6.56 -31.22 35.06
CA LYS A 775 -7.40 -30.24 35.77
C LYS A 775 -7.49 -28.77 35.30
N SER A 776 -7.19 -28.43 34.04
CA SER A 776 -7.78 -27.21 33.47
C SER A 776 -9.24 -27.46 33.08
N LYS A 777 -10.20 -26.78 33.71
CA LYS A 777 -11.63 -26.81 33.30
C LYS A 777 -11.88 -26.14 31.94
N LYS A 778 -10.90 -25.38 31.41
CA LYS A 778 -11.05 -24.57 30.20
C LYS A 778 -10.51 -25.29 28.98
N THR A 779 -11.33 -25.40 27.95
CA THR A 779 -11.04 -26.15 26.70
C THR A 779 -10.44 -25.29 25.59
N GLY A 780 -9.95 -24.08 25.92
CA GLY A 780 -9.38 -23.12 24.96
C GLY A 780 -9.85 -21.69 25.19
N ALA A 781 -9.90 -20.89 24.12
CA ALA A 781 -10.21 -19.46 24.16
C ALA A 781 -11.30 -19.05 23.16
N LEU A 782 -11.99 -17.96 23.47
CA LEU A 782 -13.05 -17.35 22.66
C LEU A 782 -12.68 -15.90 22.38
N MET A 783 -12.56 -15.54 21.10
CA MET A 783 -12.25 -14.18 20.64
C MET A 783 -13.50 -13.54 20.05
N PHE A 784 -13.88 -12.34 20.52
CA PHE A 784 -14.87 -11.50 19.88
C PHE A 784 -14.17 -10.43 19.03
N ALA A 785 -14.40 -10.50 17.72
CA ALA A 785 -13.84 -9.58 16.74
C ALA A 785 -14.96 -8.88 15.96
N VAL A 786 -14.62 -7.76 15.32
CA VAL A 786 -15.54 -6.98 14.50
C VAL A 786 -15.17 -7.15 13.03
N VAL A 787 -16.17 -7.37 12.17
CA VAL A 787 -15.98 -7.45 10.73
C VAL A 787 -15.55 -6.08 10.18
N GLY A 788 -14.48 -6.04 9.38
CA GLY A 788 -13.83 -4.80 8.96
C GLY A 788 -12.97 -4.15 10.07
N GLY A 789 -12.88 -4.77 11.24
CA GLY A 789 -11.94 -4.41 12.30
C GLY A 789 -10.51 -4.86 11.96
N LYS A 790 -9.55 -4.46 12.80
CA LYS A 790 -8.12 -4.71 12.62
C LYS A 790 -7.79 -6.21 12.64
N LEU A 791 -8.45 -6.97 13.52
CA LEU A 791 -8.28 -8.43 13.61
C LEU A 791 -8.80 -9.14 12.36
N SER A 792 -9.89 -8.64 11.76
CA SER A 792 -10.52 -9.22 10.57
C SER A 792 -9.82 -8.89 9.25
N GLU A 793 -8.80 -8.02 9.28
CA GLU A 793 -8.10 -7.54 8.08
C GLU A 793 -6.60 -7.92 8.04
N GLY A 794 -5.92 -7.94 9.20
CA GLY A 794 -4.47 -8.10 9.26
C GLY A 794 -3.95 -9.46 9.74
N ILE A 795 -4.81 -10.30 10.34
CA ILE A 795 -4.35 -11.47 11.11
C ILE A 795 -4.88 -12.80 10.57
N ASN A 796 -4.12 -13.86 10.84
CA ASN A 796 -4.37 -15.22 10.39
C ASN A 796 -4.71 -16.10 11.61
N PHE A 797 -5.86 -16.78 11.58
CA PHE A 797 -6.25 -17.75 12.62
C PHE A 797 -5.98 -19.16 12.10
N SER A 798 -4.71 -19.59 12.12
CA SER A 798 -4.31 -20.91 11.64
C SER A 798 -4.51 -22.00 12.70
N ASP A 799 -4.87 -23.20 12.24
CA ASP A 799 -4.89 -24.41 13.06
C ASP A 799 -5.74 -24.29 14.33
N THR A 800 -5.12 -24.44 15.50
CA THR A 800 -5.76 -24.39 16.81
C THR A 800 -6.30 -23.02 17.16
N LEU A 801 -5.82 -21.95 16.51
CA LEU A 801 -6.26 -20.58 16.76
C LEU A 801 -7.69 -20.30 16.27
N GLY A 802 -8.23 -21.11 15.36
CA GLY A 802 -9.49 -20.80 14.66
C GLY A 802 -10.32 -22.01 14.23
N ARG A 803 -10.49 -23.01 15.11
CA ARG A 803 -11.23 -24.25 14.79
C ARG A 803 -12.71 -24.01 14.50
N CYS A 804 -13.31 -22.97 15.07
CA CYS A 804 -14.66 -22.54 14.70
C CYS A 804 -14.73 -21.03 14.50
N VAL A 805 -15.28 -20.61 13.37
CA VAL A 805 -15.59 -19.22 13.07
C VAL A 805 -17.10 -19.03 13.05
N VAL A 806 -17.59 -18.12 13.87
CA VAL A 806 -19.00 -17.76 13.97
C VAL A 806 -19.18 -16.36 13.40
N MET A 807 -19.89 -16.26 12.28
CA MET A 807 -20.23 -14.98 11.64
C MET A 807 -21.64 -14.57 12.07
N VAL A 808 -21.76 -13.53 12.89
CA VAL A 808 -23.04 -13.07 13.42
C VAL A 808 -23.61 -11.94 12.56
N GLY A 809 -24.77 -12.18 11.94
CA GLY A 809 -25.41 -11.20 11.10
C GLY A 809 -24.64 -10.90 9.81
N LEU A 810 -25.12 -9.88 9.09
CA LEU A 810 -24.47 -9.32 7.90
C LEU A 810 -23.95 -7.91 8.22
N PRO A 811 -22.65 -7.61 8.00
CA PRO A 811 -22.02 -6.31 8.27
C PRO A 811 -22.37 -5.27 7.20
N PHE A 812 -23.66 -5.04 7.01
CA PHE A 812 -24.15 -4.02 6.08
C PHE A 812 -23.72 -2.62 6.54
N ALA A 813 -23.11 -1.87 5.63
CA ALA A 813 -22.77 -0.47 5.86
C ALA A 813 -24.04 0.37 6.12
N ASN A 814 -23.91 1.46 6.86
CA ASN A 814 -25.04 2.31 7.18
C ASN A 814 -25.60 2.99 5.91
N VAL A 815 -26.80 2.60 5.48
CA VAL A 815 -27.51 3.22 4.33
C VAL A 815 -27.82 4.70 4.59
N GLY A 816 -27.88 5.12 5.86
CA GLY A 816 -28.01 6.53 6.23
C GLY A 816 -26.73 7.34 6.04
N SER A 817 -25.60 6.71 5.71
CA SER A 817 -24.37 7.44 5.37
C SER A 817 -24.54 8.14 4.03
N VAL A 818 -24.34 9.45 4.05
CA VAL A 818 -24.48 10.32 2.87
C VAL A 818 -23.52 9.89 1.76
N GLU A 819 -22.29 9.52 2.13
CA GLU A 819 -21.26 9.03 1.19
C GLU A 819 -21.73 7.81 0.41
N LEU A 820 -22.36 6.86 1.12
CA LEU A 820 -22.86 5.64 0.50
C LEU A 820 -24.08 5.93 -0.39
N GLN A 821 -24.96 6.83 0.04
CA GLN A 821 -26.13 7.25 -0.77
C GLN A 821 -25.70 7.92 -2.07
N GLU A 822 -24.71 8.81 -2.02
CA GLU A 822 -24.17 9.45 -3.23
C GLU A 822 -23.47 8.45 -4.14
N ARG A 823 -22.72 7.49 -3.56
CA ARG A 823 -22.09 6.41 -4.34
C ARG A 823 -23.12 5.50 -5.01
N MET A 824 -24.19 5.13 -4.29
CA MET A 824 -25.31 4.37 -4.86
C MET A 824 -25.99 5.15 -6.00
N ARG A 825 -26.26 6.43 -5.80
CA ARG A 825 -26.86 7.30 -6.83
C ARG A 825 -25.97 7.40 -8.06
N TYR A 826 -24.66 7.53 -7.88
CA TYR A 826 -23.72 7.55 -8.99
C TYR A 826 -23.73 6.24 -9.79
N VAL A 827 -23.72 5.09 -9.12
CA VAL A 827 -23.81 3.78 -9.79
C VAL A 827 -25.12 3.64 -10.57
N GLU A 828 -26.23 4.22 -10.09
CA GLU A 828 -27.52 4.27 -10.82
C GLU A 828 -27.47 5.15 -12.07
N THR A 829 -26.60 6.16 -12.12
CA THR A 829 -26.46 7.03 -13.30
C THR A 829 -25.58 6.44 -14.40
N LEU A 830 -24.86 5.35 -14.14
CA LEU A 830 -24.01 4.70 -15.14
C LEU A 830 -24.85 4.01 -16.23
N PRO A 831 -24.42 4.04 -17.50
CA PRO A 831 -25.18 3.49 -18.61
C PRO A 831 -25.37 1.97 -18.47
N GLY A 832 -26.62 1.51 -18.56
CA GLY A 832 -26.99 0.09 -18.39
C GLY A 832 -27.19 -0.34 -16.93
N ASN A 833 -26.94 0.56 -15.97
CA ASN A 833 -27.19 0.30 -14.56
C ASN A 833 -28.52 0.89 -14.11
N GLY A 834 -29.11 0.30 -13.07
CA GLY A 834 -30.31 0.78 -12.41
C GLY A 834 -30.24 0.54 -10.91
N LYS A 835 -31.39 0.63 -10.23
CA LYS A 835 -31.48 0.39 -8.77
C LYS A 835 -31.01 -1.00 -8.34
N ASP A 836 -31.07 -1.97 -9.23
CA ASP A 836 -30.56 -3.31 -8.94
C ASP A 836 -29.03 -3.33 -8.86
N ALA A 837 -28.33 -2.51 -9.66
CA ALA A 837 -26.87 -2.41 -9.61
C ALA A 837 -26.38 -1.72 -8.32
N SER A 838 -27.06 -0.67 -7.86
CA SER A 838 -26.73 -0.02 -6.58
C SER A 838 -26.98 -0.94 -5.38
N ARG A 839 -28.07 -1.70 -5.41
CA ARG A 839 -28.35 -2.74 -4.41
C ARG A 839 -27.31 -3.87 -4.46
N GLU A 840 -26.94 -4.32 -5.65
CA GLU A 840 -25.95 -5.36 -5.83
C GLU A 840 -24.61 -4.93 -5.25
N MET A 841 -24.15 -3.73 -5.59
CA MET A 841 -22.94 -3.12 -5.04
C MET A 841 -22.96 -3.04 -3.50
N TYR A 842 -24.10 -2.67 -2.92
CA TYR A 842 -24.27 -2.61 -1.47
C TYR A 842 -24.17 -3.98 -0.80
N GLU A 843 -24.78 -5.00 -1.40
CA GLU A 843 -24.66 -6.39 -0.96
C GLU A 843 -23.23 -6.93 -1.14
N ASN A 844 -22.55 -6.55 -2.22
CA ASN A 844 -21.19 -6.98 -2.52
C ASN A 844 -20.19 -6.40 -1.52
N LEU A 845 -20.33 -5.14 -1.13
CA LEU A 845 -19.52 -4.54 -0.06
C LEU A 845 -19.63 -5.33 1.25
N CYS A 846 -20.85 -5.76 1.60
CA CYS A 846 -21.09 -6.58 2.77
C CYS A 846 -20.43 -7.97 2.65
N MET A 847 -20.62 -8.64 1.51
CA MET A 847 -20.11 -9.99 1.30
C MET A 847 -18.59 -10.05 1.17
N ARG A 848 -17.95 -9.03 0.59
CA ARG A 848 -16.48 -8.91 0.59
C ARG A 848 -15.90 -8.95 2.00
N ALA A 849 -16.48 -8.18 2.93
CA ALA A 849 -16.02 -8.13 4.31
C ALA A 849 -16.25 -9.47 5.05
N VAL A 850 -17.37 -10.14 4.78
CA VAL A 850 -17.66 -11.50 5.30
C VAL A 850 -16.64 -12.51 4.74
N ASN A 851 -16.46 -12.53 3.43
CA ASN A 851 -15.56 -13.45 2.72
C ASN A 851 -14.11 -13.28 3.19
N GLN A 852 -13.68 -12.04 3.42
CA GLN A 852 -12.37 -11.73 3.98
C GLN A 852 -12.20 -12.26 5.41
N SER A 853 -13.25 -12.19 6.23
CA SER A 853 -13.19 -12.66 7.62
C SER A 853 -13.17 -14.19 7.70
N ILE A 854 -14.00 -14.87 6.90
CA ILE A 854 -14.08 -16.35 6.88
C ILE A 854 -12.86 -16.99 6.23
N GLY A 855 -12.29 -16.38 5.19
CA GLY A 855 -11.09 -16.87 4.49
C GLY A 855 -9.82 -16.87 5.35
N ARG A 856 -9.88 -16.36 6.58
CA ARG A 856 -8.73 -16.34 7.51
C ARG A 856 -8.56 -17.59 8.34
N ALA A 857 -9.64 -18.36 8.48
CA ALA A 857 -9.73 -19.52 9.35
C ALA A 857 -8.96 -20.73 8.80
N ILE A 858 -8.60 -20.72 7.52
CA ILE A 858 -8.03 -21.90 6.87
C ILE A 858 -6.85 -21.54 5.99
N ARG A 859 -5.77 -22.33 6.09
CA ARG A 859 -4.45 -21.95 5.55
C ARG A 859 -3.71 -22.97 4.74
N HIS A 860 -3.97 -24.26 4.92
CA HIS A 860 -3.29 -25.29 4.14
C HIS A 860 -4.19 -26.50 3.97
N ALA A 861 -3.81 -27.40 3.06
CA ALA A 861 -4.58 -28.59 2.71
C ALA A 861 -5.02 -29.43 3.93
N ASN A 862 -4.16 -29.51 4.95
CA ASN A 862 -4.39 -30.32 6.15
C ASN A 862 -5.16 -29.60 7.26
N ASP A 863 -5.50 -28.32 7.08
CA ASP A 863 -6.19 -27.55 8.12
C ASP A 863 -7.69 -27.85 8.05
N TYR A 864 -8.39 -27.71 9.17
CA TYR A 864 -9.82 -27.98 9.27
C TYR A 864 -10.50 -26.99 10.22
N ALA A 865 -11.70 -26.57 9.82
CA ALA A 865 -12.49 -25.61 10.58
C ALA A 865 -13.99 -25.81 10.33
N THR A 866 -14.79 -25.34 11.29
CA THR A 866 -16.23 -25.18 11.13
C THR A 866 -16.57 -23.69 10.98
N ILE A 867 -17.43 -23.36 10.02
CA ILE A 867 -17.93 -21.99 9.80
C ILE A 867 -19.44 -21.98 10.08
N LEU A 868 -19.87 -21.16 11.03
CA LEU A 868 -21.28 -20.97 11.37
C LEU A 868 -21.72 -19.57 10.93
N LEU A 869 -22.64 -19.51 9.97
CA LEU A 869 -23.23 -18.27 9.47
C LEU A 869 -24.57 -18.03 10.19
N VAL A 870 -24.59 -17.14 11.18
CA VAL A 870 -25.75 -16.91 12.07
C VAL A 870 -26.58 -15.73 11.57
N ASP A 871 -27.40 -15.98 10.56
CA ASP A 871 -28.48 -15.10 10.08
C ASP A 871 -29.28 -15.87 9.02
N LYS A 872 -30.63 -15.80 9.04
CA LYS A 872 -31.44 -16.46 8.01
C LYS A 872 -31.17 -15.96 6.59
N ARG A 873 -30.69 -14.72 6.44
CA ARG A 873 -30.41 -14.10 5.14
C ARG A 873 -29.30 -14.81 4.37
N TYR A 874 -28.36 -15.48 5.04
CA TYR A 874 -27.35 -16.31 4.37
C TYR A 874 -27.95 -17.49 3.60
N GLY A 875 -29.16 -17.94 3.97
CA GLY A 875 -29.89 -18.99 3.25
C GLY A 875 -30.56 -18.52 1.95
N THR A 876 -30.62 -17.21 1.71
CA THR A 876 -31.22 -16.68 0.47
C THR A 876 -30.28 -16.88 -0.71
N PRO A 877 -30.79 -17.22 -1.92
CA PRO A 877 -29.93 -17.49 -3.09
C PRO A 877 -29.06 -16.28 -3.47
N ARG A 878 -29.57 -15.06 -3.25
CA ARG A 878 -28.84 -13.81 -3.53
C ARG A 878 -27.56 -13.64 -2.71
N ILE A 879 -27.60 -14.02 -1.42
CA ILE A 879 -26.44 -13.92 -0.52
C ILE A 879 -25.58 -15.19 -0.63
N LYS A 880 -26.20 -16.38 -0.72
CA LYS A 880 -25.48 -17.65 -0.85
C LYS A 880 -24.57 -17.67 -2.07
N ASN A 881 -25.04 -17.18 -3.21
CA ASN A 881 -24.25 -17.16 -4.45
C ASN A 881 -23.06 -16.19 -4.43
N LYS A 882 -23.00 -15.28 -3.44
CA LYS A 882 -21.89 -14.33 -3.23
C LYS A 882 -20.83 -14.87 -2.26
N LEU A 883 -21.04 -16.05 -1.69
CA LEU A 883 -20.00 -16.75 -0.95
C LEU A 883 -18.98 -17.33 -1.94
N PRO A 884 -17.70 -17.48 -1.54
CA PRO A 884 -16.69 -18.10 -2.39
C PRO A 884 -17.15 -19.50 -2.80
N LYS A 885 -16.93 -19.89 -4.06
CA LYS A 885 -17.46 -21.16 -4.61
C LYS A 885 -17.15 -22.38 -3.75
N TRP A 886 -15.93 -22.45 -3.22
CA TRP A 886 -15.47 -23.53 -2.34
C TRP A 886 -16.19 -23.62 -0.98
N ILE A 887 -16.83 -22.54 -0.53
CA ILE A 887 -17.73 -22.54 0.64
C ILE A 887 -19.17 -22.76 0.18
N GLY A 888 -19.60 -21.99 -0.83
CA GLY A 888 -20.98 -21.83 -1.28
C GLY A 888 -21.66 -23.12 -1.75
N GLU A 889 -20.91 -24.02 -2.38
CA GLU A 889 -21.43 -25.30 -2.89
C GLU A 889 -21.91 -26.23 -1.78
N ASP A 890 -21.13 -26.34 -0.69
CA ASP A 890 -21.35 -27.34 0.37
C ASP A 890 -22.02 -26.75 1.63
N VAL A 891 -22.54 -25.52 1.57
CA VAL A 891 -23.24 -24.88 2.70
C VAL A 891 -24.54 -25.62 3.04
N LYS A 892 -24.63 -26.11 4.28
CA LYS A 892 -25.85 -26.72 4.82
C LYS A 892 -26.73 -25.66 5.49
N ILE A 893 -27.94 -25.45 4.97
CA ILE A 893 -28.91 -24.53 5.57
C ILE A 893 -29.69 -25.30 6.64
N GLN A 894 -29.58 -24.87 7.90
CA GLN A 894 -30.21 -25.55 9.04
C GLN A 894 -31.33 -24.67 9.63
N ASN A 895 -32.55 -25.21 9.60
CA ASN A 895 -33.73 -24.58 10.21
C ASN A 895 -33.98 -25.06 11.65
N ASP A 896 -33.13 -25.96 12.16
CA ASP A 896 -33.18 -26.49 13.52
C ASP A 896 -31.79 -26.46 14.15
N PHE A 897 -31.72 -25.99 15.41
CA PHE A 897 -30.45 -25.87 16.12
C PHE A 897 -29.88 -27.23 16.55
N GLY A 898 -30.72 -28.22 16.84
CA GLY A 898 -30.28 -29.57 17.21
C GLY A 898 -29.44 -30.20 16.10
N SER A 899 -29.85 -30.00 14.85
CA SER A 899 -29.11 -30.44 13.66
C SER A 899 -27.74 -29.75 13.53
N VAL A 900 -27.65 -28.44 13.82
CA VAL A 900 -26.37 -27.70 13.84
C VAL A 900 -25.41 -28.32 14.85
N ALA A 901 -25.85 -28.46 16.11
CA ALA A 901 -25.02 -29.01 17.19
C ALA A 901 -24.57 -30.44 16.90
N ARG A 902 -25.46 -31.29 16.38
CA ARG A 902 -25.12 -32.66 15.97
C ARG A 902 -24.03 -32.69 14.91
N ASN A 903 -24.15 -31.89 13.85
CA ASN A 903 -23.17 -31.86 12.77
C ASN A 903 -21.80 -31.37 13.24
N VAL A 904 -21.76 -30.35 14.12
CA VAL A 904 -20.52 -29.87 14.74
C VAL A 904 -19.86 -30.97 15.58
N ALA A 905 -20.65 -31.66 16.42
CA ALA A 905 -20.14 -32.74 17.25
C ALA A 905 -19.58 -33.91 16.42
N LEU A 906 -20.27 -34.30 15.35
CA LEU A 906 -19.82 -35.36 14.45
C LEU A 906 -18.51 -35.00 13.75
N PHE A 907 -18.42 -33.78 13.21
CA PHE A 907 -17.23 -33.29 12.52
C PHE A 907 -15.98 -33.34 13.40
N PHE A 908 -16.03 -32.78 14.62
CA PHE A 908 -14.88 -32.80 15.52
C PHE A 908 -14.57 -34.20 16.09
N ARG A 909 -15.57 -35.09 16.19
CA ARG A 909 -15.35 -36.48 16.57
C ARG A 909 -14.57 -37.23 15.49
N GLU A 910 -14.98 -37.10 14.23
CA GLU A 910 -14.30 -37.72 13.07
C GLU A 910 -12.86 -37.23 12.94
N LYS A 911 -12.61 -35.93 13.12
CA LYS A 911 -11.23 -35.39 13.09
C LYS A 911 -10.37 -35.93 14.24
N ARG A 912 -10.93 -36.01 15.45
CA ARG A 912 -10.21 -36.59 16.60
C ARG A 912 -9.91 -38.08 16.41
N GLU A 913 -10.82 -38.84 15.80
CA GLU A 913 -10.58 -40.24 15.46
C GLU A 913 -9.50 -40.38 14.38
N LYS A 914 -9.47 -39.49 13.38
CA LYS A 914 -8.44 -39.47 12.34
C LYS A 914 -7.06 -39.12 12.91
N GLU A 915 -6.97 -38.12 13.79
CA GLU A 915 -5.73 -37.78 14.50
C GLU A 915 -5.22 -38.97 15.32
N LYS A 916 -6.09 -39.65 16.07
CA LYS A 916 -5.74 -40.85 16.85
C LYS A 916 -5.28 -42.05 16.02
N ARG A 917 -5.57 -42.09 14.71
CA ARG A 917 -5.12 -43.15 13.80
C ARG A 917 -3.80 -42.82 13.11
N LEU A 918 -3.41 -41.54 13.10
CA LEU A 918 -2.16 -41.03 12.52
C LEU A 918 -1.00 -41.06 13.52
N PHE A 919 -1.31 -40.97 14.83
CA PHE A 919 -0.42 -41.35 15.94
C PHE A 919 -0.55 -42.84 16.24
#